data_AF-A0A931CGX9-F1
#
_entry.id   AF-A0A931CGX9-F1
#
_cell.length_a   1.000
_cell.length_b   1.000
_cell.length_c   1.000
_cell.angle_alpha   90.00
_cell.angle_beta   90.00
_cell.angle_gamma   90.00
#
_symmetry.space_group_name_H-M   'P 1'
#
loop_
_entity.id
_entity.type
_entity.pdbx_description
1 polymer ?
#
loop_
_entity_poly.entity_id
_entity_poly.type
_entity_poly.pdbx_seq_one_letter_code
_entity_poly.pdbx_strand_id
1 'polypeptide(L)'
;MNYQEQVDAATRRYRDTSPERVAINQQKARHLASVADSTVQLQARVDRLARAGLVHADSLLRAAPKPHSMDRTILLENIIDLTNELQAANFLSRGAQTAGTVGRIVGDEAEPRTPWGTGFLIAPSLIVTNHHVLPDANMASSALLELNYERDLENQPTSVAAYRLDPCMLFLTDERLDYTVVAVAAGAGNDAPGDTFGWNRLIREQGKIVIGEAVNLIGHPGGRRKEITIRENTLVYQLDDFLHYTSDTQRGSSGSPAFNDQWEVVALHHAAIPATDEHGNWLSLDDGPVGPDRPDQVRWVANEGLRVSVLLDDLLARDLTDSQRRLLTTMGPQALPTPATPALERAGVPAAGLRADRPAGGSGAHLVFVHGRGQQGREPARLRLNWLSGLAEGLSRGSFAPVAAADIRFPFYGDVFASALPESLRDRTMNDLVIDYRTTAFAVQIPVNESTRELYARLLEQAATRAGMPIRVSTVREEEGLADGLVRRIRRSLGWVADRSRLDEIVIATVFRDVAAYLDQPAVRDRVLAAVLDCLPDAGRIVLVSHSMGTVVAMDLIARLPAALDVEVLVTAGSPLGLDSVTDRLLTAGPRLARPVTTWINAWCPADAVAIGCPLGDDWPHVTDVITNNADGRAHDIAEYLGDVRVAQAIGIALK
;
A
#
# COMPACT_ATOMS: atom_id res chain seq x y z
N MET A 1 -30.51 16.78 -4.10
CA MET A 1 -30.09 18.09 -3.60
C MET A 1 -29.37 18.74 -4.74
N ASN A 2 -29.85 19.89 -5.19
CA ASN A 2 -29.13 20.68 -6.19
C ASN A 2 -27.88 21.31 -5.56
N TYR A 3 -26.99 21.86 -6.40
CA TYR A 3 -25.74 22.47 -5.93
C TYR A 3 -25.96 23.56 -4.84
N GLN A 4 -27.03 24.34 -4.96
CA GLN A 4 -27.34 25.40 -3.99
C GLN A 4 -27.67 24.80 -2.61
N GLU A 5 -28.44 23.72 -2.58
CA GLU A 5 -28.77 23.03 -1.33
C GLU A 5 -27.54 22.41 -0.65
N GLN A 6 -26.57 21.93 -1.45
CA GLN A 6 -25.28 21.47 -0.94
C GLN A 6 -24.45 22.60 -0.33
N VAL A 7 -24.38 23.74 -1.02
CA VAL A 7 -23.71 24.95 -0.48
C VAL A 7 -24.38 25.41 0.81
N ASP A 8 -25.70 25.45 0.87
CA ASP A 8 -26.43 25.87 2.08
C ASP A 8 -26.21 24.87 3.24
N ALA A 9 -26.17 23.57 2.96
CA ALA A 9 -25.87 22.53 3.95
C ALA A 9 -24.42 22.63 4.47
N ALA A 10 -23.46 22.81 3.57
CA ALA A 10 -22.05 23.04 3.90
C ALA A 10 -21.87 24.30 4.75
N THR A 11 -22.58 25.38 4.39
CA THR A 11 -22.57 26.66 5.11
C THR A 11 -23.12 26.51 6.52
N ARG A 12 -24.22 25.75 6.70
CA ARG A 12 -24.75 25.44 8.04
C ARG A 12 -23.76 24.64 8.87
N ARG A 13 -23.21 23.54 8.33
CA ARG A 13 -22.18 22.74 9.02
C ARG A 13 -20.97 23.59 9.41
N TYR A 14 -20.52 24.47 8.53
CA TYR A 14 -19.43 25.41 8.81
C TYR A 14 -19.81 26.37 9.93
N ARG A 15 -21.00 26.97 9.90
CA ARG A 15 -21.46 27.86 10.98
C ARG A 15 -21.54 27.14 12.32
N ASP A 16 -22.13 25.95 12.35
CA ASP A 16 -22.37 25.18 13.58
C ASP A 16 -21.07 24.74 14.26
N THR A 17 -20.01 24.51 13.47
CA THR A 17 -18.68 24.12 13.95
C THR A 17 -17.74 25.31 14.22
N SER A 18 -18.27 26.54 14.22
CA SER A 18 -17.48 27.75 14.50
C SER A 18 -16.85 27.77 15.90
N PRO A 19 -17.55 27.39 16.99
CA PRO A 19 -16.94 27.34 18.32
C PRO A 19 -15.73 26.41 18.40
N GLU A 20 -15.81 25.23 17.79
CA GLU A 20 -14.76 24.22 17.75
C GLU A 20 -13.56 24.72 16.93
N ARG A 21 -13.80 25.33 15.77
CA ARG A 21 -12.71 25.95 14.98
C ARG A 21 -12.02 27.09 15.72
N VAL A 22 -12.77 27.92 16.45
CA VAL A 22 -12.19 28.98 17.30
C VAL A 22 -11.33 28.36 18.40
N ALA A 23 -11.81 27.30 19.06
CA ALA A 23 -11.04 26.58 20.07
C ALA A 23 -9.76 25.95 19.50
N ILE A 24 -9.82 25.36 18.30
CA ILE A 24 -8.66 24.82 17.58
C ILE A 24 -7.65 25.93 17.27
N ASN A 25 -8.10 27.07 16.75
CA ASN A 25 -7.21 28.19 16.44
C ASN A 25 -6.56 28.77 17.71
N GLN A 26 -7.31 28.90 18.80
CA GLN A 26 -6.77 29.29 20.10
C GLN A 26 -5.75 28.27 20.62
N GLN A 27 -6.01 26.97 20.43
CA GLN A 27 -5.08 25.90 20.80
C GLN A 27 -3.78 26.00 19.98
N LYS A 28 -3.87 26.14 18.66
CA LYS A 28 -2.72 26.33 17.76
C LYS A 28 -1.87 27.54 18.19
N ALA A 29 -2.52 28.66 18.52
CA ALA A 29 -1.85 29.87 18.99
C ALA A 29 -1.17 29.68 20.36
N ARG A 30 -1.83 29.02 21.33
CA ARG A 30 -1.28 28.77 22.67
C ARG A 30 -0.08 27.83 22.66
N HIS A 31 -0.10 26.83 21.79
CA HIS A 31 0.94 25.80 21.71
C HIS A 31 1.98 26.06 20.62
N LEU A 32 1.91 27.22 19.94
CA LEU A 32 2.78 27.56 18.79
C LEU A 32 2.83 26.43 17.74
N ALA A 33 1.72 25.74 17.53
CA ALA A 33 1.63 24.57 16.67
C ALA A 33 0.94 24.89 15.34
N SER A 34 1.49 24.41 14.21
CA SER A 34 0.84 24.53 12.89
C SER A 34 -0.34 23.56 12.73
N VAL A 35 -0.39 22.49 13.53
CA VAL A 35 -1.40 21.41 13.47
C VAL A 35 -2.15 21.27 14.78
N ALA A 36 -3.41 20.81 14.74
CA ALA A 36 -4.21 20.56 15.94
C ALA A 36 -5.30 19.51 15.73
N ASP A 37 -5.12 18.30 16.28
CA ASP A 37 -6.14 17.26 16.29
C ASP A 37 -6.14 16.48 17.63
N SER A 38 -7.03 15.49 17.73
CA SER A 38 -7.03 14.47 18.77
C SER A 38 -5.72 13.68 18.76
N THR A 39 -5.29 13.19 19.92
CA THR A 39 -4.06 12.38 20.04
C THR A 39 -4.12 11.14 19.16
N VAL A 40 -5.29 10.52 19.02
CA VAL A 40 -5.52 9.35 18.16
C VAL A 40 -5.31 9.69 16.67
N GLN A 41 -5.82 10.83 16.18
CA GLN A 41 -5.63 11.23 14.78
C GLN A 41 -4.20 11.68 14.50
N LEU A 42 -3.59 12.44 15.42
CA LEU A 42 -2.17 12.82 15.31
C LEU A 42 -1.28 11.58 15.28
N GLN A 43 -1.58 10.60 16.12
CA GLN A 43 -0.90 9.30 16.11
C GLN A 43 -1.11 8.62 14.75
N ALA A 44 -2.35 8.30 14.37
CA ALA A 44 -2.65 7.66 13.08
C ALA A 44 -2.03 8.36 11.87
N ARG A 45 -1.91 9.69 11.90
CA ARG A 45 -1.19 10.46 10.88
C ARG A 45 0.30 10.21 10.96
N VAL A 46 0.93 10.36 12.11
CA VAL A 46 2.34 10.01 12.34
C VAL A 46 2.60 8.59 11.80
N ASP A 47 1.81 7.60 12.21
CA ASP A 47 1.87 6.22 11.75
C ASP A 47 1.93 6.06 10.23
N ARG A 48 0.98 6.70 9.55
CA ARG A 48 0.82 6.59 8.11
C ARG A 48 2.01 7.13 7.37
N LEU A 49 2.46 8.25 7.86
CA LEU A 49 3.44 9.09 7.23
C LEU A 49 4.81 8.36 7.45
N ALA A 50 4.98 7.52 8.50
CA ALA A 50 6.10 6.58 8.64
C ALA A 50 6.15 5.53 7.56
N ARG A 51 4.97 4.92 7.32
CA ARG A 51 4.83 3.92 6.27
C ARG A 51 5.26 4.51 4.93
N ALA A 52 4.99 5.79 4.72
CA ALA A 52 5.45 6.53 3.55
C ALA A 52 6.94 6.99 3.60
N GLY A 53 7.69 6.72 4.67
CA GLY A 53 9.12 7.06 4.79
C GLY A 53 9.43 8.53 5.11
N LEU A 54 8.41 9.35 5.39
CA LEU A 54 8.53 10.82 5.37
C LEU A 54 8.87 11.49 6.73
N VAL A 55 9.40 10.79 7.75
CA VAL A 55 9.91 11.45 8.99
C VAL A 55 11.35 11.11 9.30
N HIS A 56 12.03 12.07 9.93
CA HIS A 56 13.39 11.97 10.42
C HIS A 56 13.46 11.15 11.72
N ALA A 57 14.26 10.08 11.72
CA ALA A 57 14.48 9.15 12.85
C ALA A 57 14.94 9.81 14.17
N ASP A 58 15.46 11.04 14.11
CA ASP A 58 16.03 11.78 15.25
C ASP A 58 14.96 12.45 16.12
N SER A 59 13.90 12.98 15.50
CA SER A 59 12.72 13.58 16.17
C SER A 59 11.85 12.56 16.91
N LEU A 60 12.13 11.30 16.61
CA LEU A 60 11.42 10.10 16.98
C LEU A 60 12.14 9.38 18.15
N LEU A 61 13.48 9.38 18.15
CA LEU A 61 14.29 8.96 19.30
C LEU A 61 14.11 9.89 20.52
N ARG A 62 13.81 11.17 20.29
CA ARG A 62 13.49 12.15 21.36
C ARG A 62 12.12 11.93 21.99
N ALA A 63 11.23 11.17 21.35
CA ALA A 63 9.87 10.85 21.79
C ALA A 63 9.80 9.60 22.70
N ALA A 64 10.94 8.96 23.02
CA ALA A 64 10.95 7.79 23.91
C ALA A 64 10.36 8.14 25.30
N PRO A 65 9.52 7.28 25.91
CA PRO A 65 8.67 7.69 27.01
C PRO A 65 9.47 8.03 28.27
N LYS A 66 9.21 9.21 28.85
CA LYS A 66 9.29 9.43 30.31
C LYS A 66 7.88 9.62 30.86
N PRO A 67 7.58 9.10 32.07
CA PRO A 67 6.24 9.18 32.60
C PRO A 67 5.89 10.63 32.93
N HIS A 68 4.83 11.13 32.29
CA HIS A 68 4.05 12.34 32.55
C HIS A 68 4.29 13.59 31.67
N SER A 69 3.16 14.06 31.11
CA SER A 69 2.82 15.39 30.55
C SER A 69 3.62 15.98 29.37
N MET A 70 4.54 15.24 28.73
CA MET A 70 5.33 15.75 27.58
C MET A 70 4.98 15.15 26.19
N ASP A 71 3.97 14.28 26.09
CA ASP A 71 3.68 13.52 24.84
C ASP A 71 3.13 14.36 23.67
N ARG A 72 2.41 15.47 23.94
CA ARG A 72 1.70 16.22 22.88
C ARG A 72 2.62 17.15 22.08
N THR A 73 3.63 17.73 22.73
CA THR A 73 4.53 18.70 22.08
C THR A 73 5.45 18.02 21.06
N ILE A 74 5.93 16.81 21.36
CA ILE A 74 6.84 16.06 20.47
C ILE A 74 6.08 15.52 19.24
N LEU A 75 4.84 15.02 19.42
CA LEU A 75 3.97 14.60 18.31
C LEU A 75 3.63 15.77 17.37
N LEU A 76 3.40 16.97 17.93
CA LEU A 76 3.16 18.17 17.16
C LEU A 76 4.42 18.63 16.42
N GLU A 77 5.60 18.69 17.08
CA GLU A 77 6.88 19.02 16.43
C GLU A 77 7.17 18.10 15.22
N ASN A 78 6.92 16.79 15.36
CA ASN A 78 7.09 15.81 14.28
C ASN A 78 6.22 16.04 13.05
N ILE A 79 5.02 16.58 13.22
CA ILE A 79 4.12 16.90 12.11
C ILE A 79 4.45 18.31 11.59
N ILE A 80 4.76 19.25 12.48
CA ILE A 80 5.11 20.64 12.15
C ILE A 80 6.34 20.70 11.22
N ASP A 81 7.41 19.95 11.53
CA ASP A 81 8.63 19.88 10.72
C ASP A 81 8.38 19.38 9.28
N LEU A 82 7.26 18.69 9.04
CA LEU A 82 6.85 18.16 7.73
C LEU A 82 5.80 18.99 7.02
N THR A 83 5.06 19.80 7.77
CA THR A 83 4.20 20.86 7.21
C THR A 83 5.01 22.08 6.77
N ASN A 84 6.34 22.00 6.84
CA ASN A 84 7.23 22.99 6.29
C ASN A 84 6.96 23.15 4.78
N GLU A 85 6.98 24.36 4.24
CA GLU A 85 6.68 24.63 2.82
C GLU A 85 7.65 23.95 1.83
N LEU A 86 8.69 23.30 2.35
CA LEU A 86 9.71 22.58 1.60
C LEU A 86 9.27 21.15 1.30
N GLN A 87 8.82 20.94 0.06
CA GLN A 87 8.47 19.61 -0.45
C GLN A 87 9.66 18.95 -1.18
N ALA A 88 9.71 17.62 -1.15
CA ALA A 88 10.69 16.86 -1.94
C ALA A 88 10.50 17.13 -3.44
N ALA A 89 11.58 17.16 -4.23
CA ALA A 89 11.50 17.49 -5.66
C ALA A 89 10.53 16.59 -6.46
N ASN A 90 10.39 15.32 -6.05
CA ASN A 90 9.44 14.37 -6.67
C ASN A 90 7.97 14.63 -6.30
N PHE A 91 7.65 15.62 -5.45
CA PHE A 91 6.29 16.07 -5.19
C PHE A 91 5.59 16.46 -6.50
N LEU A 92 6.26 17.23 -7.36
CA LEU A 92 5.70 17.67 -8.64
C LEU A 92 5.50 16.51 -9.62
N SER A 93 6.46 15.58 -9.71
CA SER A 93 6.34 14.42 -10.60
C SER A 93 5.21 13.47 -10.18
N ARG A 94 5.07 13.21 -8.87
CA ARG A 94 3.94 12.44 -8.33
C ARG A 94 2.61 13.16 -8.56
N GLY A 95 2.60 14.48 -8.40
CA GLY A 95 1.44 15.32 -8.70
C GLY A 95 1.03 15.27 -10.17
N ALA A 96 2.00 15.33 -11.09
CA ALA A 96 1.75 15.23 -12.53
C ALA A 96 1.16 13.86 -12.92
N GLN A 97 1.69 12.78 -12.36
CA GLN A 97 1.13 11.43 -12.57
C GLN A 97 -0.31 11.35 -12.06
N THR A 98 -0.56 11.89 -10.86
CA THR A 98 -1.89 11.93 -10.26
C THR A 98 -2.86 12.77 -11.09
N ALA A 99 -2.41 13.93 -11.60
CA ALA A 99 -3.20 14.81 -12.45
C ALA A 99 -3.66 14.14 -13.75
N GLY A 100 -2.88 13.19 -14.29
CA GLY A 100 -3.25 12.43 -15.50
C GLY A 100 -4.55 11.62 -15.36
N THR A 101 -4.94 11.29 -14.14
CA THR A 101 -6.15 10.51 -13.83
C THR A 101 -7.42 11.36 -13.66
N VAL A 102 -7.27 12.68 -13.62
CA VAL A 102 -8.34 13.66 -13.39
C VAL A 102 -8.79 14.22 -14.73
N GLY A 103 -10.10 14.22 -14.97
CA GLY A 103 -10.71 14.65 -16.22
C GLY A 103 -11.89 15.58 -16.02
N ARG A 104 -12.22 16.27 -17.10
CA ARG A 104 -13.40 17.15 -17.20
C ARG A 104 -14.60 16.33 -17.63
N ILE A 105 -15.73 16.48 -16.94
CA ILE A 105 -17.01 15.89 -17.35
C ILE A 105 -17.77 16.91 -18.19
N VAL A 106 -18.17 16.51 -19.39
CA VAL A 106 -18.86 17.34 -20.38
C VAL A 106 -20.04 16.60 -21.00
N GLY A 107 -20.98 17.31 -21.60
CA GLY A 107 -22.04 16.68 -22.41
C GLY A 107 -21.50 16.09 -23.73
N ASP A 108 -22.06 14.96 -24.17
CA ASP A 108 -21.83 14.34 -25.50
C ASP A 108 -22.64 15.09 -26.58
N GLU A 109 -22.36 16.38 -26.72
CA GLU A 109 -22.95 17.27 -27.73
C GLU A 109 -21.88 17.78 -28.72
N ALA A 110 -22.32 18.45 -29.78
CA ALA A 110 -21.40 19.08 -30.74
C ALA A 110 -20.61 20.21 -30.08
N GLU A 111 -19.36 20.39 -30.49
CA GLU A 111 -18.49 21.44 -29.96
C GLU A 111 -19.10 22.85 -30.14
N PRO A 112 -18.97 23.77 -29.16
CA PRO A 112 -18.26 23.61 -27.89
C PRO A 112 -19.07 22.84 -26.85
N ARG A 113 -18.47 21.80 -26.25
CA ARG A 113 -19.15 21.00 -25.22
C ARG A 113 -19.35 21.76 -23.92
N THR A 114 -20.53 21.64 -23.31
CA THR A 114 -20.83 22.25 -22.01
C THR A 114 -20.14 21.47 -20.89
N PRO A 115 -19.29 22.12 -20.06
CA PRO A 115 -18.67 21.48 -18.91
C PRO A 115 -19.66 21.36 -17.74
N TRP A 116 -19.72 20.19 -17.13
CA TRP A 116 -20.60 19.89 -15.99
C TRP A 116 -19.85 19.80 -14.67
N GLY A 117 -18.60 19.36 -14.70
CA GLY A 117 -17.77 19.26 -13.49
C GLY A 117 -16.45 18.54 -13.73
N THR A 118 -15.86 18.06 -12.65
CA THR A 118 -14.64 17.25 -12.63
C THR A 118 -14.97 15.83 -12.19
N GLY A 119 -14.24 14.85 -12.72
CA GLY A 119 -14.25 13.49 -12.22
C GLY A 119 -12.85 12.90 -12.29
N PHE A 120 -12.61 11.82 -11.57
CA PHE A 120 -11.30 11.17 -11.58
C PHE A 120 -11.42 9.65 -11.50
N LEU A 121 -10.45 8.98 -12.12
CA LEU A 121 -10.38 7.52 -12.13
C LEU A 121 -10.05 6.99 -10.72
N ILE A 122 -10.81 6.00 -10.28
CA ILE A 122 -10.65 5.28 -8.99
C ILE A 122 -10.38 3.77 -9.20
N ALA A 123 -10.54 3.29 -10.42
CA ALA A 123 -10.18 1.96 -10.88
C ALA A 123 -9.96 1.99 -12.41
N PRO A 124 -9.52 0.89 -13.06
CA PRO A 124 -9.31 0.85 -14.51
C PRO A 124 -10.48 1.41 -15.34
N SER A 125 -11.72 1.08 -14.98
CA SER A 125 -12.93 1.50 -15.69
C SER A 125 -13.94 2.24 -14.81
N LEU A 126 -13.52 2.85 -13.70
CA LEU A 126 -14.43 3.53 -12.76
C LEU A 126 -13.96 4.96 -12.49
N ILE A 127 -14.91 5.89 -12.50
CA ILE A 127 -14.71 7.26 -12.01
C ILE A 127 -15.60 7.55 -10.82
N VAL A 128 -15.20 8.58 -10.08
CA VAL A 128 -16.06 9.24 -9.09
C VAL A 128 -16.18 10.73 -9.40
N THR A 129 -17.36 11.29 -9.12
CA THR A 129 -17.69 12.72 -9.16
C THR A 129 -18.81 13.02 -8.14
N ASN A 130 -19.41 14.20 -8.14
CA ASN A 130 -20.54 14.52 -7.28
C ASN A 130 -21.89 14.05 -7.83
N HIS A 131 -22.85 13.82 -6.93
CA HIS A 131 -24.24 13.57 -7.31
C HIS A 131 -24.82 14.76 -8.07
N HIS A 132 -24.58 15.99 -7.64
CA HIS A 132 -25.09 17.15 -8.37
C HIS A 132 -24.44 17.37 -9.75
N VAL A 133 -23.32 16.70 -10.06
CA VAL A 133 -22.70 16.71 -11.40
C VAL A 133 -23.34 15.63 -12.28
N LEU A 134 -23.52 14.41 -11.75
CA LEU A 134 -24.19 13.30 -12.41
C LEU A 134 -25.31 12.72 -11.51
N PRO A 135 -26.50 13.34 -11.51
CA PRO A 135 -27.57 13.01 -10.56
C PRO A 135 -28.27 11.69 -10.89
N ASP A 136 -28.27 11.30 -12.16
CA ASP A 136 -28.93 10.10 -12.63
C ASP A 136 -28.20 9.44 -13.82
N ALA A 137 -28.57 8.19 -14.09
CA ALA A 137 -28.01 7.38 -15.15
C ALA A 137 -28.26 7.95 -16.56
N ASN A 138 -29.33 8.70 -16.77
CA ASN A 138 -29.60 9.29 -18.09
C ASN A 138 -28.59 10.40 -18.37
N MET A 139 -28.36 11.28 -17.41
CA MET A 139 -27.36 12.33 -17.53
C MET A 139 -25.96 11.74 -17.72
N ALA A 140 -25.61 10.71 -16.94
CA ALA A 140 -24.35 9.98 -17.10
C ALA A 140 -24.20 9.36 -18.51
N SER A 141 -25.26 8.77 -19.08
CA SER A 141 -25.20 8.18 -20.42
C SER A 141 -24.95 9.20 -21.54
N SER A 142 -25.26 10.47 -21.29
CA SER A 142 -25.01 11.59 -22.19
C SER A 142 -23.73 12.36 -21.87
N ALA A 143 -22.85 11.81 -21.02
CA ALA A 143 -21.62 12.46 -20.59
C ALA A 143 -20.36 11.83 -21.19
N LEU A 144 -19.34 12.66 -21.35
CA LEU A 144 -17.97 12.26 -21.67
C LEU A 144 -17.02 12.65 -20.53
N LEU A 145 -16.06 11.77 -20.24
CA LEU A 145 -14.86 12.09 -19.47
C LEU A 145 -13.75 12.49 -20.44
N GLU A 146 -13.30 13.74 -20.35
CA GLU A 146 -12.15 14.26 -21.10
C GLU A 146 -10.89 14.26 -20.24
N LEU A 147 -9.99 13.32 -20.51
CA LEU A 147 -8.65 13.25 -19.94
C LEU A 147 -7.65 14.04 -20.79
N ASN A 148 -6.55 14.48 -20.18
CA ASN A 148 -5.56 15.37 -20.80
C ASN A 148 -6.17 16.66 -21.38
N TYR A 149 -7.23 17.22 -20.78
CA TYR A 149 -7.70 18.56 -21.12
C TYR A 149 -6.84 19.64 -20.43
N GLU A 150 -5.58 19.76 -20.84
CA GLU A 150 -4.57 20.59 -20.20
C GLU A 150 -3.57 21.20 -21.19
N ARG A 151 -2.41 21.65 -20.69
CA ARG A 151 -1.32 22.16 -21.51
C ARG A 151 -0.04 21.35 -21.27
N ASP A 152 0.74 21.17 -22.33
CA ASP A 152 2.05 20.53 -22.25
C ASP A 152 3.17 21.48 -21.75
N LEU A 153 4.41 21.01 -21.79
CA LEU A 153 5.59 21.76 -21.34
C LEU A 153 5.84 23.01 -22.20
N GLU A 154 5.40 23.00 -23.46
CA GLU A 154 5.48 24.09 -24.42
C GLU A 154 4.24 25.02 -24.36
N ASN A 155 3.39 24.83 -23.34
CA ASN A 155 2.17 25.58 -23.09
C ASN A 155 1.13 25.42 -24.23
N GLN A 156 1.22 24.36 -25.03
CA GLN A 156 0.27 24.02 -26.08
C GLN A 156 -0.86 23.13 -25.56
N PRO A 157 -2.07 23.18 -26.15
CA PRO A 157 -3.13 22.24 -25.81
C PRO A 157 -2.70 20.80 -26.10
N THR A 158 -2.87 19.91 -25.15
CA THR A 158 -2.64 18.47 -25.32
C THR A 158 -3.74 17.82 -26.14
N SER A 159 -3.46 16.62 -26.66
CA SER A 159 -4.49 15.78 -27.29
C SER A 159 -5.45 15.26 -26.22
N VAL A 160 -6.73 15.61 -26.37
CA VAL A 160 -7.80 15.26 -25.42
C VAL A 160 -8.27 13.83 -25.69
N ALA A 161 -8.28 13.00 -24.65
CA ALA A 161 -8.84 11.65 -24.73
C ALA A 161 -10.25 11.66 -24.12
N ALA A 162 -11.27 11.48 -24.96
CA ALA A 162 -12.67 11.48 -24.53
C ALA A 162 -13.22 10.05 -24.43
N TYR A 163 -13.81 9.72 -23.27
CA TYR A 163 -14.41 8.41 -23.00
C TYR A 163 -15.88 8.57 -22.61
N ARG A 164 -16.76 7.69 -23.11
CA ARG A 164 -18.17 7.65 -22.70
C ARG A 164 -18.31 7.01 -21.34
N LEU A 165 -19.25 7.52 -20.53
CA LEU A 165 -19.63 6.84 -19.30
C LEU A 165 -20.62 5.71 -19.61
N ASP A 166 -20.56 4.64 -18.84
CA ASP A 166 -21.41 3.46 -18.97
C ASP A 166 -22.21 3.21 -17.67
N PRO A 167 -23.31 3.95 -17.48
CA PRO A 167 -24.15 3.76 -16.29
C PRO A 167 -24.91 2.42 -16.30
N CYS A 168 -24.97 1.72 -17.43
CA CYS A 168 -25.56 0.38 -17.50
C CYS A 168 -24.65 -0.66 -16.84
N MET A 169 -23.33 -0.50 -16.97
CA MET A 169 -22.35 -1.36 -16.31
C MET A 169 -22.28 -1.11 -14.80
N LEU A 170 -22.21 0.16 -14.38
CA LEU A 170 -22.28 0.55 -12.97
C LEU A 170 -22.70 2.02 -12.86
N PHE A 171 -23.72 2.28 -12.04
CA PHE A 171 -24.07 3.61 -11.57
C PHE A 171 -24.51 3.53 -10.10
N LEU A 172 -23.76 4.16 -9.21
CA LEU A 172 -24.03 4.23 -7.78
C LEU A 172 -23.94 5.69 -7.35
N THR A 173 -25.03 6.25 -6.85
CA THR A 173 -25.08 7.67 -6.44
C THR A 173 -25.66 7.81 -5.03
N ASP A 174 -25.22 8.83 -4.31
CA ASP A 174 -25.79 9.25 -3.03
C ASP A 174 -26.02 10.76 -3.02
N GLU A 175 -27.27 11.16 -2.82
CA GLU A 175 -27.66 12.57 -2.78
C GLU A 175 -27.19 13.26 -1.49
N ARG A 176 -27.13 12.55 -0.36
CA ARG A 176 -26.82 13.11 0.96
C ARG A 176 -25.32 13.35 1.11
N LEU A 177 -24.50 12.39 0.69
CA LEU A 177 -23.04 12.48 0.67
C LEU A 177 -22.50 13.18 -0.58
N ASP A 178 -23.35 13.40 -1.58
CA ASP A 178 -23.06 14.11 -2.83
C ASP A 178 -21.94 13.47 -3.67
N TYR A 179 -22.07 12.16 -3.93
CA TYR A 179 -21.15 11.44 -4.80
C TYR A 179 -21.88 10.57 -5.84
N THR A 180 -21.22 10.34 -6.96
CA THR A 180 -21.60 9.38 -7.99
C THR A 180 -20.37 8.60 -8.44
N VAL A 181 -20.44 7.27 -8.35
CA VAL A 181 -19.49 6.33 -8.96
C VAL A 181 -20.14 5.75 -10.22
N VAL A 182 -19.45 5.85 -11.35
CA VAL A 182 -19.96 5.39 -12.64
C VAL A 182 -18.86 4.72 -13.45
N ALA A 183 -19.21 3.68 -14.19
CA ALA A 183 -18.27 3.02 -15.08
C ALA A 183 -17.96 3.88 -16.31
N VAL A 184 -16.80 3.63 -16.91
CA VAL A 184 -16.34 4.28 -18.13
C VAL A 184 -16.12 3.23 -19.20
N ALA A 185 -16.68 3.48 -20.39
CA ALA A 185 -16.52 2.61 -21.54
C ALA A 185 -15.05 2.54 -21.99
N ALA A 186 -14.67 1.40 -22.55
CA ALA A 186 -13.34 1.21 -23.13
C ALA A 186 -13.11 2.14 -24.33
N GLY A 187 -11.84 2.51 -24.57
CA GLY A 187 -11.44 3.33 -25.71
C GLY A 187 -11.49 2.58 -27.04
N ALA A 188 -11.04 3.24 -28.13
CA ALA A 188 -11.03 2.66 -29.48
C ALA A 188 -10.21 1.37 -29.63
N GLY A 189 -9.24 1.13 -28.73
CA GLY A 189 -8.44 -0.09 -28.63
C GLY A 189 -9.05 -1.20 -27.76
N ASN A 190 -10.24 -0.98 -27.20
CA ASN A 190 -10.87 -1.82 -26.16
C ASN A 190 -10.10 -1.86 -24.82
N ASP A 191 -9.19 -0.92 -24.61
CA ASP A 191 -8.48 -0.73 -23.34
C ASP A 191 -9.28 0.14 -22.38
N ALA A 192 -9.16 -0.14 -21.08
CA ALA A 192 -9.77 0.70 -20.05
C ALA A 192 -8.98 2.02 -19.93
N PRO A 193 -9.63 3.16 -19.63
CA PRO A 193 -8.92 4.43 -19.48
C PRO A 193 -7.81 4.37 -18.42
N GLY A 194 -8.02 3.64 -17.33
CA GLY A 194 -7.02 3.48 -16.28
C GLY A 194 -5.81 2.63 -16.68
N ASP A 195 -5.85 1.86 -17.78
CA ASP A 195 -4.67 1.16 -18.30
C ASP A 195 -3.68 2.15 -18.95
N THR A 196 -4.21 3.25 -19.49
CA THR A 196 -3.42 4.33 -20.10
C THR A 196 -3.02 5.40 -19.08
N PHE A 197 -3.97 5.84 -18.26
CA PHE A 197 -3.81 7.01 -17.39
C PHE A 197 -3.50 6.65 -15.93
N GLY A 198 -3.65 5.38 -15.54
CA GLY A 198 -3.68 4.98 -14.14
C GLY A 198 -4.98 5.40 -13.44
N TRP A 199 -5.02 5.27 -12.12
CA TRP A 199 -6.13 5.71 -11.28
C TRP A 199 -5.67 6.10 -9.88
N ASN A 200 -6.47 6.91 -9.19
CA ASN A 200 -6.23 7.27 -7.80
C ASN A 200 -6.62 6.11 -6.89
N ARG A 201 -5.66 5.60 -6.13
CA ARG A 201 -5.95 4.57 -5.12
C ARG A 201 -6.65 5.21 -3.94
N LEU A 202 -7.91 4.86 -3.75
CA LEU A 202 -8.68 5.28 -2.58
C LEU A 202 -8.27 4.43 -1.38
N ILE A 203 -8.10 5.08 -0.24
CA ILE A 203 -7.60 4.43 0.98
C ILE A 203 -8.66 4.58 2.07
N ARG A 204 -9.18 3.45 2.56
CA ARG A 204 -10.27 3.41 3.53
C ARG A 204 -9.82 3.85 4.92
N GLU A 205 -8.59 3.52 5.32
CA GLU A 205 -8.06 3.82 6.65
C GLU A 205 -8.00 5.33 6.94
N GLN A 206 -8.18 5.66 8.22
CA GLN A 206 -8.08 7.02 8.76
C GLN A 206 -6.61 7.49 8.88
N GLY A 207 -6.39 8.72 9.35
CA GLY A 207 -5.05 9.30 9.52
C GLY A 207 -4.40 9.75 8.21
N LYS A 208 -5.18 9.95 7.14
CA LYS A 208 -4.67 10.49 5.86
C LYS A 208 -4.25 11.96 5.97
N ILE A 209 -4.86 12.72 6.86
CA ILE A 209 -4.60 14.15 7.03
C ILE A 209 -5.02 14.57 8.44
N VAL A 210 -4.40 15.61 8.98
CA VAL A 210 -4.78 16.26 10.25
C VAL A 210 -4.96 17.76 10.08
N ILE A 211 -5.72 18.39 10.97
CA ILE A 211 -6.06 19.81 10.87
C ILE A 211 -4.79 20.65 10.91
N GLY A 212 -4.59 21.51 9.90
CA GLY A 212 -3.40 22.32 9.71
C GLY A 212 -2.48 21.86 8.58
N GLU A 213 -2.68 20.65 8.02
CA GLU A 213 -1.93 20.18 6.85
C GLU A 213 -2.49 20.71 5.51
N ALA A 214 -1.65 20.66 4.48
CA ALA A 214 -2.02 21.08 3.14
C ALA A 214 -3.03 20.12 2.48
N VAL A 215 -3.98 20.68 1.73
CA VAL A 215 -5.04 20.00 0.98
C VAL A 215 -4.92 20.40 -0.49
N ASN A 216 -4.21 19.62 -1.28
CA ASN A 216 -3.92 19.90 -2.68
C ASN A 216 -5.12 19.52 -3.57
N LEU A 217 -5.58 20.40 -4.47
CA LEU A 217 -6.70 20.08 -5.38
C LEU A 217 -6.22 20.05 -6.82
N ILE A 218 -6.80 19.14 -7.61
CA ILE A 218 -6.63 19.07 -9.06
C ILE A 218 -8.02 19.00 -9.69
N GLY A 219 -8.30 19.85 -10.67
CA GLY A 219 -9.58 19.78 -11.35
C GLY A 219 -9.74 20.78 -12.49
N HIS A 220 -10.98 21.04 -12.87
CA HIS A 220 -11.35 21.91 -13.98
C HIS A 220 -12.24 23.09 -13.52
N PRO A 221 -11.69 24.09 -12.81
CA PRO A 221 -12.47 25.22 -12.32
C PRO A 221 -13.18 25.95 -13.47
N GLY A 222 -14.49 26.20 -13.33
CA GLY A 222 -15.33 26.77 -14.39
C GLY A 222 -15.33 25.98 -15.71
N GLY A 223 -14.94 24.69 -15.69
CA GLY A 223 -14.77 23.89 -16.90
C GLY A 223 -13.55 24.25 -17.74
N ARG A 224 -12.61 25.05 -17.21
CA ARG A 224 -11.37 25.43 -17.90
C ARG A 224 -10.41 24.24 -18.01
N ARG A 225 -9.22 24.50 -18.57
CA ARG A 225 -8.14 23.52 -18.59
C ARG A 225 -7.75 23.14 -17.16
N LYS A 226 -7.17 21.95 -17.02
CA LYS A 226 -6.79 21.41 -15.72
C LYS A 226 -5.91 22.40 -14.96
N GLU A 227 -6.31 22.68 -13.72
CA GLU A 227 -5.63 23.59 -12.81
C GLU A 227 -5.35 22.84 -11.50
N ILE A 228 -4.34 23.31 -10.75
CA ILE A 228 -3.87 22.70 -9.51
C ILE A 228 -3.74 23.78 -8.42
N THR A 229 -4.24 23.48 -7.22
CA THR A 229 -4.11 24.34 -6.05
C THR A 229 -3.25 23.67 -4.99
N ILE A 230 -2.05 24.22 -4.76
CA ILE A 230 -1.04 23.73 -3.81
C ILE A 230 -0.53 24.83 -2.88
N ARG A 231 -1.22 25.98 -2.86
CA ARG A 231 -0.92 27.14 -2.02
C ARG A 231 -2.20 27.60 -1.34
N GLU A 232 -2.05 28.16 -0.15
CA GLU A 232 -3.14 28.70 0.67
C GLU A 232 -4.27 27.68 0.92
N ASN A 233 -3.88 26.42 1.06
CA ASN A 233 -4.77 25.28 0.98
C ASN A 233 -4.64 24.39 2.22
N THR A 234 -5.30 24.73 3.32
CA THR A 234 -5.06 24.06 4.61
C THR A 234 -6.33 23.43 5.16
N LEU A 235 -6.24 22.23 5.73
CA LEU A 235 -7.35 21.62 6.46
C LEU A 235 -7.66 22.45 7.71
N VAL A 236 -8.89 22.95 7.83
CA VAL A 236 -9.32 23.78 8.96
C VAL A 236 -10.19 23.02 9.96
N TYR A 237 -10.91 22.00 9.50
CA TYR A 237 -11.77 21.19 10.38
C TYR A 237 -12.09 19.84 9.75
N GLN A 238 -12.29 18.83 10.60
CA GLN A 238 -12.73 17.50 10.20
C GLN A 238 -14.04 17.16 10.90
N LEU A 239 -15.09 16.92 10.11
CA LEU A 239 -16.40 16.41 10.54
C LEU A 239 -16.45 14.89 10.38
N ASP A 240 -17.53 14.28 10.87
CA ASP A 240 -17.77 12.84 10.70
C ASP A 240 -17.81 12.43 9.22
N ASP A 241 -18.54 13.18 8.39
CA ASP A 241 -18.69 12.86 6.96
C ASP A 241 -17.78 13.69 6.05
N PHE A 242 -17.41 14.91 6.47
CA PHE A 242 -16.83 15.94 5.59
C PHE A 242 -15.52 16.53 6.13
N LEU A 243 -14.74 17.15 5.26
CA LEU A 243 -13.57 17.98 5.60
C LEU A 243 -13.84 19.43 5.20
N HIS A 244 -13.50 20.37 6.09
CA HIS A 244 -13.40 21.79 5.76
C HIS A 244 -11.95 22.19 5.56
N TYR A 245 -11.65 22.87 4.46
CA TYR A 245 -10.31 23.35 4.13
C TYR A 245 -10.36 24.70 3.44
N THR A 246 -9.30 25.50 3.57
CA THR A 246 -9.11 26.69 2.73
C THR A 246 -8.61 26.26 1.35
N SER A 247 -8.98 27.00 0.32
CA SER A 247 -8.42 26.89 -1.03
C SER A 247 -8.99 28.00 -1.91
N ASP A 248 -8.22 28.48 -2.88
CA ASP A 248 -8.66 29.41 -3.94
C ASP A 248 -9.52 28.73 -5.00
N THR A 249 -10.47 27.90 -4.59
CA THR A 249 -11.32 27.16 -5.54
C THR A 249 -12.55 27.99 -5.91
N GLN A 250 -12.71 28.20 -7.22
CA GLN A 250 -13.88 28.84 -7.82
C GLN A 250 -14.95 27.81 -8.18
N ARG A 251 -16.15 28.29 -8.54
CA ARG A 251 -17.25 27.48 -9.10
C ARG A 251 -16.75 26.60 -10.26
N GLY A 252 -17.12 25.32 -10.29
CA GLY A 252 -16.75 24.35 -11.34
C GLY A 252 -15.67 23.33 -10.94
N SER A 253 -15.08 23.45 -9.75
CA SER A 253 -14.22 22.41 -9.16
C SER A 253 -15.00 21.22 -8.57
N SER A 254 -16.34 21.19 -8.66
CA SER A 254 -17.17 20.08 -8.18
C SER A 254 -16.69 18.75 -8.73
N GLY A 255 -16.45 17.79 -7.84
CA GLY A 255 -15.98 16.45 -8.14
C GLY A 255 -14.46 16.32 -8.21
N SER A 256 -13.72 17.40 -7.93
CA SER A 256 -12.26 17.38 -7.88
C SER A 256 -11.77 16.55 -6.69
N PRO A 257 -10.76 15.70 -6.87
CA PRO A 257 -10.07 15.07 -5.76
C PRO A 257 -9.26 16.12 -4.97
N ALA A 258 -9.38 16.04 -3.65
CA ALA A 258 -8.53 16.73 -2.70
C ALA A 258 -7.51 15.73 -2.13
N PHE A 259 -6.24 16.12 -2.08
CA PHE A 259 -5.10 15.29 -1.72
C PHE A 259 -4.33 15.85 -0.52
N ASN A 260 -3.61 14.98 0.20
CA ASN A 260 -2.51 15.43 1.06
C ASN A 260 -1.21 15.59 0.26
N ASP A 261 -0.09 15.93 0.91
CA ASP A 261 1.23 16.07 0.27
C ASP A 261 1.84 14.77 -0.26
N GLN A 262 1.24 13.62 0.07
CA GLN A 262 1.62 12.31 -0.45
C GLN A 262 0.83 11.95 -1.71
N TRP A 263 -0.02 12.85 -2.21
CA TRP A 263 -0.95 12.59 -3.31
C TRP A 263 -1.95 11.47 -3.01
N GLU A 264 -2.30 11.28 -1.74
CA GLU A 264 -3.39 10.39 -1.33
C GLU A 264 -4.70 11.17 -1.29
N VAL A 265 -5.77 10.63 -1.89
CA VAL A 265 -7.08 11.30 -1.89
C VAL A 265 -7.64 11.33 -0.46
N VAL A 266 -7.83 12.53 0.08
CA VAL A 266 -8.41 12.77 1.41
C VAL A 266 -9.91 13.04 1.32
N ALA A 267 -10.35 13.73 0.28
CA ALA A 267 -11.76 14.07 0.09
C ALA A 267 -12.14 14.25 -1.40
N LEU A 268 -13.45 14.20 -1.66
CA LEU A 268 -14.09 14.60 -2.91
C LEU A 268 -14.68 16.01 -2.72
N HIS A 269 -14.13 17.03 -3.39
CA HIS A 269 -14.64 18.40 -3.30
C HIS A 269 -16.07 18.49 -3.85
N HIS A 270 -16.97 19.16 -3.13
CA HIS A 270 -18.37 19.28 -3.57
C HIS A 270 -19.00 20.66 -3.33
N ALA A 271 -18.49 21.46 -2.39
CA ALA A 271 -19.01 22.80 -2.14
C ALA A 271 -17.93 23.81 -1.76
N ALA A 272 -18.11 25.05 -2.20
CA ALA A 272 -17.43 26.21 -1.65
C ALA A 272 -18.35 26.86 -0.61
N ILE A 273 -17.78 27.40 0.47
CA ILE A 273 -18.51 27.97 1.60
C ILE A 273 -18.39 29.50 1.55
N PRO A 274 -19.51 30.23 1.38
CA PRO A 274 -19.50 31.69 1.36
C PRO A 274 -19.41 32.25 2.78
N ALA A 275 -18.83 33.44 2.91
CA ALA A 275 -19.01 34.27 4.09
C ALA A 275 -20.50 34.64 4.22
N THR A 276 -21.05 34.58 5.43
CA THR A 276 -22.43 35.00 5.70
C THR A 276 -22.52 36.02 6.82
N ASP A 277 -23.50 36.91 6.76
CA ASP A 277 -23.89 37.76 7.90
C ASP A 277 -24.63 36.96 8.99
N GLU A 278 -25.03 37.65 10.06
CA GLU A 278 -25.79 37.06 11.19
C GLU A 278 -27.16 36.48 10.77
N HIS A 279 -27.70 36.94 9.64
CA HIS A 279 -28.99 36.48 9.09
C HIS A 279 -28.81 35.37 8.05
N GLY A 280 -27.56 34.99 7.75
CA GLY A 280 -27.22 33.95 6.78
C GLY A 280 -27.14 34.42 5.33
N ASN A 281 -27.20 35.73 5.06
CA ASN A 281 -27.05 36.28 3.72
C ASN A 281 -25.57 36.23 3.30
N TRP A 282 -25.30 35.92 2.04
CA TRP A 282 -23.95 35.84 1.50
C TRP A 282 -23.30 37.23 1.44
N LEU A 283 -22.02 37.28 1.78
CA LEU A 283 -21.23 38.51 1.79
C LEU A 283 -20.33 38.60 0.55
N SER A 284 -20.20 39.81 0.03
CA SER A 284 -19.29 40.14 -1.05
C SER A 284 -17.86 40.34 -0.53
N LEU A 285 -16.90 40.49 -1.44
CA LEU A 285 -15.51 40.86 -1.10
C LEU A 285 -15.41 42.16 -0.28
N ASP A 286 -16.37 43.07 -0.43
CA ASP A 286 -16.43 44.37 0.27
C ASP A 286 -17.28 44.32 1.55
N ASP A 287 -17.58 43.13 2.09
CA ASP A 287 -18.40 42.92 3.30
C ASP A 287 -19.86 43.41 3.20
N GLY A 288 -20.35 43.71 1.98
CA GLY A 288 -21.76 44.00 1.70
C GLY A 288 -22.55 42.74 1.30
N PRO A 289 -23.89 42.80 1.27
CA PRO A 289 -24.70 41.68 0.77
C PRO A 289 -24.45 41.44 -0.73
N VAL A 290 -24.37 40.17 -1.14
CA VAL A 290 -24.25 39.80 -2.55
C VAL A 290 -25.58 40.04 -3.25
N GLY A 291 -25.57 40.87 -4.29
CA GLY A 291 -26.74 41.05 -5.16
C GLY A 291 -27.03 39.80 -6.01
N PRO A 292 -28.28 39.55 -6.42
CA PRO A 292 -28.70 38.32 -7.10
C PRO A 292 -27.95 38.00 -8.41
N ASP A 293 -27.33 39.00 -9.05
CA ASP A 293 -26.69 38.88 -10.36
C ASP A 293 -25.15 38.95 -10.33
N ARG A 294 -24.51 38.87 -9.15
CA ARG A 294 -23.04 39.08 -8.98
C ARG A 294 -22.34 37.91 -8.27
N PRO A 295 -22.42 36.66 -8.78
CA PRO A 295 -21.85 35.48 -8.14
C PRO A 295 -20.32 35.47 -8.08
N ASP A 296 -19.66 36.27 -8.92
CA ASP A 296 -18.22 36.48 -8.98
C ASP A 296 -17.67 37.31 -7.80
N GLN A 297 -18.56 37.99 -7.07
CA GLN A 297 -18.18 38.85 -5.94
C GLN A 297 -18.35 38.18 -4.58
N VAL A 298 -18.83 36.93 -4.56
CA VAL A 298 -19.00 36.18 -3.32
C VAL A 298 -17.64 35.98 -2.66
N ARG A 299 -17.54 36.36 -1.40
CA ARG A 299 -16.35 36.05 -0.60
C ARG A 299 -16.45 34.63 -0.08
N TRP A 300 -15.66 33.74 -0.66
CA TRP A 300 -15.54 32.35 -0.20
C TRP A 300 -14.57 32.29 0.99
N VAL A 301 -14.95 31.58 2.05
CA VAL A 301 -14.18 31.50 3.31
C VAL A 301 -13.58 30.13 3.57
N ALA A 302 -14.15 29.09 2.96
CA ALA A 302 -13.69 27.71 3.07
C ALA A 302 -14.29 26.87 1.93
N ASN A 303 -13.91 25.61 1.89
CA ASN A 303 -14.46 24.58 1.02
C ASN A 303 -14.82 23.36 1.84
N GLU A 304 -15.73 22.54 1.31
CA GLU A 304 -16.12 21.27 1.89
C GLU A 304 -15.89 20.13 0.89
N GLY A 305 -15.42 19.00 1.40
CA GLY A 305 -15.28 17.76 0.64
C GLY A 305 -15.75 16.54 1.43
N LEU A 306 -16.40 15.59 0.77
CA LEU A 306 -16.76 14.29 1.32
C LEU A 306 -15.49 13.50 1.64
N ARG A 307 -15.36 12.98 2.86
CA ARG A 307 -14.22 12.15 3.26
C ARG A 307 -14.21 10.85 2.45
N VAL A 308 -13.06 10.53 1.83
CA VAL A 308 -12.92 9.30 1.02
C VAL A 308 -13.20 8.03 1.84
N SER A 309 -12.82 8.00 3.12
CA SER A 309 -13.15 6.86 4.00
C SER A 309 -14.65 6.63 4.11
N VAL A 310 -15.43 7.70 4.22
CA VAL A 310 -16.90 7.65 4.36
C VAL A 310 -17.55 7.27 3.04
N LEU A 311 -17.02 7.79 1.93
CA LEU A 311 -17.42 7.37 0.58
C LEU A 311 -17.27 5.86 0.41
N LEU A 312 -16.09 5.32 0.75
CA LEU A 312 -15.82 3.88 0.64
C LEU A 312 -16.71 3.06 1.59
N ASP A 313 -16.91 3.51 2.82
CA ASP A 313 -17.79 2.85 3.79
C ASP A 313 -19.24 2.76 3.29
N ASP A 314 -19.78 3.86 2.76
CA ASP A 314 -21.11 3.89 2.16
C ASP A 314 -21.20 2.97 0.94
N LEU A 315 -20.23 3.07 0.01
CA LEU A 315 -20.20 2.30 -1.23
C LEU A 315 -20.18 0.78 -0.97
N LEU A 316 -19.42 0.34 0.02
CA LEU A 316 -19.25 -1.07 0.38
C LEU A 316 -20.41 -1.62 1.21
N ALA A 317 -21.20 -0.74 1.85
CA ALA A 317 -22.40 -1.13 2.59
C ALA A 317 -23.63 -1.34 1.68
N ARG A 318 -23.56 -0.98 0.39
CA ARG A 318 -24.66 -1.11 -0.55
C ARG A 318 -24.97 -2.56 -0.92
N ASP A 319 -26.23 -2.80 -1.28
CA ASP A 319 -26.68 -4.05 -1.89
C ASP A 319 -26.16 -4.15 -3.34
N LEU A 320 -25.01 -4.79 -3.49
CA LEU A 320 -24.31 -4.93 -4.77
C LEU A 320 -24.50 -6.34 -5.33
N THR A 321 -24.76 -6.41 -6.64
CA THR A 321 -24.66 -7.66 -7.39
C THR A 321 -23.20 -8.14 -7.46
N ASP A 322 -22.97 -9.44 -7.73
CA ASP A 322 -21.62 -9.99 -7.81
C ASP A 322 -20.77 -9.35 -8.92
N SER A 323 -21.38 -8.94 -10.04
CA SER A 323 -20.69 -8.20 -11.10
C SER A 323 -20.23 -6.83 -10.64
N GLN A 324 -21.09 -6.07 -9.95
CA GLN A 324 -20.75 -4.77 -9.39
C GLN A 324 -19.66 -4.91 -8.32
N ARG A 325 -19.75 -5.92 -7.45
CA ARG A 325 -18.72 -6.21 -6.45
C ARG A 325 -17.37 -6.50 -7.10
N ARG A 326 -17.33 -7.33 -8.16
CA ARG A 326 -16.09 -7.59 -8.92
C ARG A 326 -15.51 -6.31 -9.50
N LEU A 327 -16.34 -5.44 -10.06
CA LEU A 327 -15.88 -4.16 -10.60
C LEU A 327 -15.31 -3.25 -9.50
N LEU A 328 -15.96 -3.17 -8.33
CA LEU A 328 -15.42 -2.40 -7.20
C LEU A 328 -14.10 -2.97 -6.66
N THR A 329 -13.88 -4.29 -6.75
CA THR A 329 -12.60 -4.88 -6.29
C THR A 329 -11.39 -4.42 -7.11
N THR A 330 -11.59 -3.91 -8.33
CA THR A 330 -10.49 -3.38 -9.15
C THR A 330 -9.95 -2.03 -8.66
N MET A 331 -10.61 -1.36 -7.71
CA MET A 331 -10.07 -0.16 -7.04
C MET A 331 -8.76 -0.47 -6.28
N GLY A 332 -8.59 -1.72 -5.86
CA GLY A 332 -7.41 -2.20 -5.14
C GLY A 332 -7.68 -2.50 -3.66
N PRO A 333 -6.74 -3.17 -2.97
CA PRO A 333 -6.96 -3.72 -1.63
C PRO A 333 -7.14 -2.67 -0.54
N GLN A 334 -6.59 -1.46 -0.71
CA GLN A 334 -6.69 -0.35 0.25
C GLN A 334 -8.07 0.31 0.27
N ALA A 335 -8.85 0.14 -0.81
CA ALA A 335 -10.20 0.66 -0.92
C ALA A 335 -11.25 -0.28 -0.33
N LEU A 336 -10.93 -1.58 -0.28
CA LEU A 336 -11.82 -2.63 0.19
C LEU A 336 -11.71 -2.75 1.72
N PRO A 337 -12.72 -3.35 2.38
CA PRO A 337 -12.52 -3.81 3.74
C PRO A 337 -11.36 -4.79 3.68
N THR A 338 -10.29 -4.52 4.41
CA THR A 338 -9.42 -5.59 4.87
C THR A 338 -10.37 -6.62 5.45
N PRO A 339 -10.46 -7.86 4.91
CA PRO A 339 -11.37 -8.84 5.48
C PRO A 339 -11.12 -8.82 6.96
N ALA A 340 -12.17 -8.51 7.73
CA ALA A 340 -12.07 -8.53 9.17
C ALA A 340 -11.55 -9.93 9.47
N THR A 341 -10.28 -10.03 9.84
CA THR A 341 -9.86 -11.11 10.71
C THR A 341 -10.82 -10.91 11.87
N PRO A 342 -11.77 -11.84 12.13
CA PRO A 342 -12.49 -11.73 13.36
C PRO A 342 -11.39 -11.64 14.40
N ALA A 343 -11.40 -10.58 15.18
CA ALA A 343 -10.84 -10.64 16.52
C ALA A 343 -11.74 -11.62 17.29
N LEU A 344 -11.69 -12.90 16.90
CA LEU A 344 -11.79 -13.94 17.88
C LEU A 344 -10.59 -13.65 18.77
N GLU A 345 -10.88 -13.26 20.00
CA GLU A 345 -10.13 -13.79 21.13
C GLU A 345 -9.95 -15.31 20.89
N ARG A 346 -8.90 -15.68 20.16
CA ARG A 346 -8.38 -17.03 20.18
C ARG A 346 -7.37 -17.04 21.28
N ALA A 347 -7.84 -17.50 22.43
CA ALA A 347 -6.98 -18.04 23.47
C ALA A 347 -5.98 -19.03 22.83
N GLY A 348 -4.73 -18.59 22.69
CA GLY A 348 -3.53 -19.36 23.02
C GLY A 348 -3.36 -20.79 22.49
N VAL A 349 -3.68 -21.11 21.23
CA VAL A 349 -3.21 -22.37 20.61
C VAL A 349 -2.52 -22.09 19.26
N PRO A 350 -1.24 -22.43 19.09
CA PRO A 350 -0.53 -22.34 17.80
C PRO A 350 -1.24 -23.20 16.74
N ALA A 351 -1.46 -22.65 15.55
CA ALA A 351 -1.95 -23.43 14.42
C ALA A 351 -0.87 -24.46 14.01
N ALA A 352 -1.24 -25.75 13.93
CA ALA A 352 -0.33 -26.80 13.53
C ALA A 352 -0.22 -26.91 11.99
N GLY A 353 0.92 -27.40 11.49
CA GLY A 353 1.12 -27.69 10.07
C GLY A 353 0.14 -28.74 9.53
N LEU A 354 -0.18 -28.64 8.24
CA LEU A 354 -1.08 -29.59 7.58
C LEU A 354 -0.30 -30.76 7.01
N ARG A 355 -0.58 -31.96 7.52
CA ARG A 355 -0.03 -33.21 7.00
C ARG A 355 -0.88 -33.71 5.82
N ALA A 356 -0.30 -34.62 5.06
CA ALA A 356 -0.96 -35.36 3.98
C ALA A 356 -0.77 -36.85 4.20
N ASP A 357 -1.85 -37.62 4.16
CA ASP A 357 -1.84 -39.07 4.43
C ASP A 357 -1.26 -39.88 3.27
N ARG A 358 -1.19 -39.29 2.07
CA ARG A 358 -0.71 -39.93 0.85
C ARG A 358 0.31 -39.05 0.11
N PRO A 359 1.21 -39.65 -0.70
CA PRO A 359 2.01 -38.90 -1.67
C PRO A 359 1.14 -38.21 -2.72
N ALA A 360 1.66 -37.14 -3.32
CA ALA A 360 0.97 -36.42 -4.37
C ALA A 360 1.22 -37.10 -5.73
N GLY A 361 0.16 -37.40 -6.47
CA GLY A 361 0.25 -37.98 -7.81
C GLY A 361 0.60 -39.48 -7.85
N GLY A 362 1.10 -39.94 -9.01
CA GLY A 362 1.32 -41.36 -9.31
C GLY A 362 2.71 -41.87 -8.92
N SER A 363 3.68 -40.97 -8.72
CA SER A 363 5.10 -41.30 -8.53
C SER A 363 5.46 -41.75 -7.11
N GLY A 364 4.59 -41.50 -6.13
CA GLY A 364 4.90 -41.72 -4.72
C GLY A 364 5.75 -40.61 -4.08
N ALA A 365 5.97 -39.48 -4.74
CA ALA A 365 6.65 -38.32 -4.17
C ALA A 365 5.70 -37.45 -3.31
N HIS A 366 6.20 -36.90 -2.21
CA HIS A 366 5.45 -36.00 -1.34
C HIS A 366 5.67 -34.54 -1.75
N LEU A 367 4.60 -33.83 -2.10
CA LEU A 367 4.67 -32.39 -2.36
C LEU A 367 4.61 -31.62 -1.03
N VAL A 368 5.63 -30.80 -0.77
CA VAL A 368 5.78 -30.02 0.46
C VAL A 368 5.93 -28.54 0.13
N PHE A 369 5.07 -27.70 0.72
CA PHE A 369 5.11 -26.25 0.60
C PHE A 369 5.65 -25.61 1.86
N VAL A 370 6.81 -24.95 1.78
CA VAL A 370 7.44 -24.21 2.87
C VAL A 370 7.19 -22.73 2.67
N HIS A 371 6.26 -22.19 3.45
CA HIS A 371 5.84 -20.80 3.33
C HIS A 371 6.94 -19.80 3.74
N GLY A 372 6.77 -18.54 3.34
CA GLY A 372 7.64 -17.44 3.77
C GLY A 372 7.24 -16.83 5.10
N ARG A 373 7.80 -15.67 5.44
CA ARG A 373 7.46 -14.95 6.69
C ARG A 373 6.02 -14.43 6.71
N GLY A 374 5.60 -13.91 7.87
CA GLY A 374 4.36 -13.11 8.02
C GLY A 374 3.06 -13.92 7.97
N GLN A 375 3.12 -15.22 8.25
CA GLN A 375 1.95 -16.11 8.19
C GLN A 375 1.34 -16.42 9.57
N GLN A 376 1.91 -15.91 10.66
CA GLN A 376 1.41 -16.14 12.02
C GLN A 376 -0.06 -15.70 12.18
N GLY A 377 -0.84 -16.47 12.95
CA GLY A 377 -2.26 -16.27 13.15
C GLY A 377 -3.15 -16.54 11.92
N ARG A 378 -2.57 -16.86 10.76
CA ARG A 378 -3.34 -17.23 9.55
C ARG A 378 -3.68 -18.70 9.55
N GLU A 379 -4.75 -19.04 8.86
CA GLU A 379 -5.19 -20.42 8.69
C GLU A 379 -4.32 -21.16 7.63
N PRO A 380 -3.60 -22.23 8.01
CA PRO A 380 -2.71 -22.95 7.07
C PRO A 380 -3.43 -23.51 5.85
N ALA A 381 -4.71 -23.91 6.00
CA ALA A 381 -5.50 -24.50 4.92
C ALA A 381 -5.74 -23.50 3.79
N ARG A 382 -6.02 -22.23 4.16
CA ARG A 382 -6.25 -21.16 3.20
C ARG A 382 -4.96 -20.76 2.47
N LEU A 383 -3.83 -20.74 3.17
CA LEU A 383 -2.53 -20.49 2.55
C LEU A 383 -2.14 -21.59 1.56
N ARG A 384 -2.34 -22.86 1.93
CA ARG A 384 -2.13 -24.00 1.04
C ARG A 384 -2.98 -23.91 -0.23
N LEU A 385 -4.24 -23.49 -0.11
CA LEU A 385 -5.12 -23.28 -1.27
C LEU A 385 -4.64 -22.16 -2.19
N ASN A 386 -4.10 -21.06 -1.64
CA ASN A 386 -3.53 -19.98 -2.45
C ASN A 386 -2.36 -20.48 -3.33
N TRP A 387 -1.45 -21.24 -2.74
CA TRP A 387 -0.31 -21.83 -3.47
C TRP A 387 -0.78 -22.83 -4.52
N LEU A 388 -1.75 -23.68 -4.15
CA LEU A 388 -2.31 -24.66 -5.06
C LEU A 388 -3.02 -24.00 -6.24
N SER A 389 -3.66 -22.84 -6.05
CA SER A 389 -4.31 -22.10 -7.15
C SER A 389 -3.30 -21.74 -8.24
N GLY A 390 -2.17 -21.13 -7.85
CA GLY A 390 -1.10 -20.80 -8.81
C GLY A 390 -0.49 -22.04 -9.47
N LEU A 391 -0.21 -23.08 -8.68
CA LEU A 391 0.33 -24.34 -9.22
C LEU A 391 -0.64 -25.02 -10.18
N ALA A 392 -1.94 -25.03 -9.89
CA ALA A 392 -2.95 -25.63 -10.76
C ALA A 392 -3.04 -24.90 -12.10
N GLU A 393 -2.91 -23.58 -12.11
CA GLU A 393 -2.81 -22.79 -13.34
C GLU A 393 -1.60 -23.19 -14.17
N GLY A 394 -0.41 -23.23 -13.56
CA GLY A 394 0.83 -23.62 -14.24
C GLY A 394 0.81 -25.07 -14.74
N LEU A 395 0.33 -26.02 -13.93
CA LEU A 395 0.21 -27.43 -14.31
C LEU A 395 -0.75 -27.63 -15.48
N SER A 396 -1.88 -26.90 -15.48
CA SER A 396 -2.85 -26.94 -16.57
C SER A 396 -2.23 -26.46 -17.88
N ARG A 397 -1.46 -25.37 -17.85
CA ARG A 397 -0.69 -24.89 -19.02
C ARG A 397 0.33 -25.92 -19.51
N GLY A 398 0.92 -26.69 -18.59
CA GLY A 398 1.88 -27.75 -18.89
C GLY A 398 1.26 -29.10 -19.27
N SER A 399 -0.08 -29.22 -19.34
CA SER A 399 -0.78 -30.50 -19.55
C SER A 399 -0.47 -31.58 -18.49
N PHE A 400 -0.35 -31.17 -17.23
CA PHE A 400 -0.25 -32.06 -16.07
C PHE A 400 -1.59 -32.12 -15.31
N ALA A 401 -1.85 -33.23 -14.63
CA ALA A 401 -3.04 -33.37 -13.81
C ALA A 401 -2.97 -32.44 -12.58
N PRO A 402 -4.10 -31.88 -12.12
CA PRO A 402 -4.14 -31.10 -10.89
C PRO A 402 -3.85 -31.99 -9.67
N VAL A 403 -3.24 -31.39 -8.64
CA VAL A 403 -2.94 -32.05 -7.36
C VAL A 403 -4.04 -31.73 -6.36
N ALA A 404 -4.51 -32.72 -5.59
CA ALA A 404 -5.50 -32.45 -4.55
C ALA A 404 -4.84 -31.79 -3.34
N ALA A 405 -5.50 -30.80 -2.73
CA ALA A 405 -4.98 -30.10 -1.55
C ALA A 405 -4.65 -31.05 -0.39
N ALA A 406 -5.40 -32.16 -0.25
CA ALA A 406 -5.19 -33.17 0.79
C ALA A 406 -3.86 -33.94 0.63
N ASP A 407 -3.28 -33.96 -0.57
CA ASP A 407 -2.02 -34.65 -0.87
C ASP A 407 -0.80 -33.73 -0.68
N ILE A 408 -1.02 -32.47 -0.29
CA ILE A 408 0.02 -31.46 -0.14
C ILE A 408 0.30 -31.22 1.35
N ARG A 409 1.54 -31.44 1.74
CA ARG A 409 2.02 -31.10 3.09
C ARG A 409 2.35 -29.62 3.15
N PHE A 410 1.88 -28.96 4.20
CA PHE A 410 2.10 -27.54 4.44
C PHE A 410 2.57 -27.36 5.88
N PRO A 411 3.87 -27.59 6.16
CA PRO A 411 4.45 -27.25 7.45
C PRO A 411 4.19 -25.79 7.77
N PHE A 412 3.70 -25.52 8.97
CA PHE A 412 3.33 -24.17 9.39
C PHE A 412 4.20 -23.74 10.56
N TYR A 413 5.26 -23.01 10.25
CA TYR A 413 6.20 -22.51 11.24
C TYR A 413 5.92 -21.06 11.65
N GLY A 414 4.92 -20.40 11.05
CA GLY A 414 4.62 -18.98 11.27
C GLY A 414 4.42 -18.63 12.75
N ASP A 415 3.53 -19.35 13.43
CA ASP A 415 3.30 -19.16 14.88
C ASP A 415 4.51 -19.55 15.72
N VAL A 416 5.21 -20.62 15.33
CA VAL A 416 6.42 -21.08 16.02
C VAL A 416 7.51 -20.02 15.95
N PHE A 417 7.76 -19.45 14.79
CA PHE A 417 8.71 -18.36 14.59
C PHE A 417 8.34 -17.13 15.42
N ALA A 418 7.08 -16.68 15.34
CA ALA A 418 6.59 -15.56 16.15
C ALA A 418 6.77 -15.81 17.67
N SER A 419 6.44 -17.02 18.13
CA SER A 419 6.62 -17.46 19.51
C SER A 419 8.05 -17.81 19.90
N ALA A 420 9.02 -17.78 18.99
CA ALA A 420 10.43 -18.03 19.28
C ALA A 420 11.21 -16.73 19.44
N LEU A 421 10.76 -15.65 18.80
CA LEU A 421 11.32 -14.31 18.98
C LEU A 421 11.20 -13.83 20.44
N PRO A 422 12.13 -13.06 21.01
CA PRO A 422 12.03 -12.51 22.38
C PRO A 422 10.70 -11.82 22.73
N GLU A 423 10.30 -11.79 24.01
CA GLU A 423 9.04 -11.15 24.49
C GLU A 423 8.89 -9.68 24.09
N SER A 424 10.00 -8.93 24.03
CA SER A 424 10.04 -7.55 23.53
C SER A 424 9.61 -7.40 22.05
N LEU A 425 9.56 -8.52 21.31
CA LEU A 425 9.04 -8.68 19.95
C LEU A 425 7.68 -9.44 19.92
N ARG A 426 7.29 -10.16 20.99
CA ARG A 426 6.00 -10.91 21.09
C ARG A 426 4.85 -10.07 21.62
N ASP A 427 5.09 -9.22 22.62
CA ASP A 427 4.04 -8.52 23.38
C ASP A 427 3.55 -7.23 22.71
N ARG A 428 4.10 -6.88 21.55
CA ARG A 428 3.60 -5.77 20.71
C ARG A 428 2.42 -6.21 19.83
N THR A 429 1.50 -6.94 20.44
CA THR A 429 0.21 -7.35 19.85
C THR A 429 -0.81 -6.24 20.08
N MET A 430 -1.20 -5.57 18.99
CA MET A 430 -2.33 -4.63 18.74
C MET A 430 -2.73 -3.56 19.78
N ASN A 431 -2.55 -3.73 21.09
CA ASN A 431 -2.92 -2.74 22.12
C ASN A 431 -1.78 -1.78 22.48
N ASP A 432 -0.51 -2.18 22.37
CA ASP A 432 0.65 -1.26 22.49
C ASP A 432 1.00 -0.56 21.16
N LEU A 433 0.27 -0.88 20.08
CA LEU A 433 0.36 -0.25 18.77
C LEU A 433 -0.40 1.09 18.70
N VAL A 434 -0.76 1.69 19.83
CA VAL A 434 -1.49 2.98 19.91
C VAL A 434 -0.58 4.14 20.29
N ILE A 435 0.74 3.94 20.46
CA ILE A 435 1.67 5.00 20.86
C ILE A 435 2.96 4.91 20.04
N ASP A 436 3.27 6.01 19.35
CA ASP A 436 4.53 6.34 18.66
C ASP A 436 4.88 5.51 17.42
N TYR A 437 4.96 6.16 16.26
CA TYR A 437 4.77 5.43 15.00
C TYR A 437 5.54 5.99 13.82
N ARG A 438 6.61 6.76 14.04
CA ARG A 438 7.64 6.85 12.99
C ARG A 438 9.02 6.43 13.43
N THR A 439 9.31 6.42 14.72
CA THR A 439 10.56 5.89 15.31
C THR A 439 10.53 4.39 15.25
N THR A 440 9.40 3.87 15.67
CA THR A 440 9.26 2.49 16.07
C THR A 440 9.09 1.61 14.85
N ALA A 441 8.33 1.91 13.80
CA ALA A 441 8.14 0.94 12.72
C ALA A 441 9.48 0.43 12.11
N PHE A 442 10.44 1.33 11.84
CA PHE A 442 11.80 0.99 11.39
C PHE A 442 12.74 0.60 12.53
N ALA A 443 12.78 1.32 13.67
CA ALA A 443 13.65 0.94 14.79
C ALA A 443 13.23 -0.37 15.50
N VAL A 444 11.95 -0.76 15.40
CA VAL A 444 11.39 -2.07 15.76
C VAL A 444 11.74 -3.12 14.71
N GLN A 445 12.00 -2.72 13.45
CA GLN A 445 12.63 -3.64 12.50
C GLN A 445 14.11 -3.85 12.80
N ILE A 446 14.82 -2.85 13.31
CA ILE A 446 16.22 -3.02 13.69
C ILE A 446 16.31 -4.03 14.84
N PRO A 447 17.03 -5.14 14.68
CA PRO A 447 17.20 -6.10 15.76
C PRO A 447 17.81 -5.46 17.02
N VAL A 448 17.25 -5.81 18.19
CA VAL A 448 17.79 -5.39 19.50
C VAL A 448 19.10 -6.11 19.80
N ASN A 449 19.22 -7.37 19.38
CA ASN A 449 20.45 -8.14 19.48
C ASN A 449 21.51 -7.55 18.53
N GLU A 450 22.71 -7.28 19.07
CA GLU A 450 23.80 -6.62 18.34
C GLU A 450 24.32 -7.43 17.15
N SER A 451 24.55 -8.74 17.30
CA SER A 451 25.01 -9.58 16.18
C SER A 451 23.94 -9.69 15.09
N THR A 452 22.67 -9.80 15.48
CA THR A 452 21.54 -9.87 14.54
C THR A 452 21.39 -8.53 13.81
N ARG A 453 21.63 -7.42 14.50
CA ARG A 453 21.58 -6.06 13.93
C ARG A 453 22.66 -5.86 12.89
N GLU A 454 23.88 -6.30 13.16
CA GLU A 454 24.99 -6.18 12.22
C GLU A 454 24.78 -7.07 10.98
N LEU A 455 24.24 -8.28 11.17
CA LEU A 455 23.84 -9.12 10.04
C LEU A 455 22.73 -8.46 9.20
N TYR A 456 21.71 -7.91 9.85
CA TYR A 456 20.62 -7.18 9.19
C TYR A 456 21.13 -6.01 8.35
N ALA A 457 22.05 -5.21 8.90
CA ALA A 457 22.65 -4.10 8.17
C ALA A 457 23.43 -4.56 6.94
N ARG A 458 24.24 -5.61 7.07
CA ARG A 458 25.01 -6.18 5.96
C ARG A 458 24.11 -6.74 4.85
N LEU A 459 23.01 -7.41 5.20
CA LEU A 459 22.04 -7.90 4.23
C LEU A 459 21.48 -6.76 3.37
N LEU A 460 21.10 -5.64 4.00
CA LEU A 460 20.58 -4.47 3.29
C LEU A 460 21.65 -3.77 2.44
N GLU A 461 22.86 -3.59 2.98
CA GLU A 461 23.98 -3.01 2.24
C GLU A 461 24.35 -3.84 1.00
N GLN A 462 24.35 -5.16 1.14
CA GLN A 462 24.61 -6.07 0.05
C GLN A 462 23.50 -6.05 -1.00
N ALA A 463 22.23 -6.07 -0.56
CA ALA A 463 21.09 -5.94 -1.46
C ALA A 463 21.15 -4.62 -2.23
N ALA A 464 21.47 -3.50 -1.56
CA ALA A 464 21.61 -2.20 -2.21
C ALA A 464 22.76 -2.21 -3.23
N THR A 465 23.89 -2.81 -2.89
CA THR A 465 25.05 -2.93 -3.79
C THR A 465 24.71 -3.77 -5.02
N ARG A 466 24.06 -4.93 -4.86
CA ARG A 466 23.58 -5.78 -5.96
C ARG A 466 22.50 -5.06 -6.80
N ALA A 467 21.72 -4.16 -6.20
CA ALA A 467 20.82 -3.24 -6.89
C ALA A 467 21.53 -2.01 -7.52
N GLY A 468 22.87 -2.01 -7.60
CA GLY A 468 23.66 -0.99 -8.30
C GLY A 468 23.97 0.26 -7.49
N MET A 469 23.92 0.20 -6.14
CA MET A 469 24.30 1.33 -5.28
C MET A 469 25.80 1.65 -5.42
N PRO A 470 26.17 2.91 -5.77
CA PRO A 470 27.57 3.28 -5.93
C PRO A 470 28.30 3.29 -4.58
N ILE A 471 29.42 2.57 -4.51
CA ILE A 471 30.30 2.52 -3.34
C ILE A 471 31.01 3.87 -3.21
N ARG A 472 30.72 4.64 -2.14
CA ARG A 472 31.50 5.83 -1.80
C ARG A 472 32.64 5.46 -0.86
N VAL A 473 33.89 5.68 -1.31
CA VAL A 473 35.06 5.73 -0.43
C VAL A 473 35.07 7.11 0.23
N SER A 474 34.57 7.24 1.46
CA SER A 474 34.67 8.52 2.18
C SER A 474 36.08 8.72 2.73
N THR A 475 36.75 9.79 2.31
CA THR A 475 38.08 10.22 2.77
C THR A 475 38.03 11.16 3.98
N VAL A 476 36.86 11.37 4.60
CA VAL A 476 36.69 12.27 5.74
C VAL A 476 36.56 11.44 7.02
N ARG A 477 37.49 11.66 7.97
CA ARG A 477 37.36 11.23 9.36
C ARG A 477 36.34 12.16 10.03
N GLU A 478 35.07 11.73 10.07
CA GLU A 478 34.05 12.37 10.89
C GLU A 478 34.01 11.67 12.26
N GLU A 479 34.24 12.44 13.32
CA GLU A 479 34.05 12.02 14.71
C GLU A 479 32.54 11.86 14.97
N GLU A 480 31.98 10.70 14.67
CA GLU A 480 30.58 10.34 14.96
C GLU A 480 30.53 9.04 15.82
N GLY A 481 29.50 8.90 16.64
CA GLY A 481 29.28 7.69 17.45
C GLY A 481 29.00 6.45 16.58
N LEU A 482 29.51 5.29 17.01
CA LEU A 482 29.38 3.99 16.30
C LEU A 482 27.93 3.61 15.95
N ALA A 483 26.96 3.94 16.80
CA ALA A 483 25.55 3.61 16.61
C ALA A 483 24.87 4.47 15.53
N ASP A 484 25.16 5.77 15.48
CA ASP A 484 24.57 6.72 14.52
C ASP A 484 25.01 6.41 13.08
N GLY A 485 26.28 6.01 12.93
CA GLY A 485 26.83 5.55 11.66
C GLY A 485 26.12 4.30 11.12
N LEU A 486 25.77 3.33 11.98
CA LEU A 486 25.09 2.10 11.57
C LEU A 486 23.65 2.36 11.10
N VAL A 487 22.86 3.13 11.86
CA VAL A 487 21.47 3.44 11.50
C VAL A 487 21.40 4.21 10.18
N ARG A 488 22.31 5.16 9.97
CA ARG A 488 22.40 5.91 8.70
C ARG A 488 22.72 5.00 7.52
N ARG A 489 23.61 4.02 7.70
CA ARG A 489 23.92 3.01 6.66
C ARG A 489 22.69 2.18 6.30
N ILE A 490 22.00 1.64 7.31
CA ILE A 490 20.77 0.83 7.12
C ILE A 490 19.72 1.63 6.33
N ARG A 491 19.42 2.87 6.75
CA ARG A 491 18.40 3.70 6.09
C ARG A 491 18.74 3.99 4.63
N ARG A 492 20.01 4.30 4.35
CA ARG A 492 20.49 4.59 3.00
C ARG A 492 20.34 3.37 2.09
N SER A 493 20.78 2.20 2.55
CA SER A 493 20.70 0.97 1.79
C SER A 493 19.25 0.54 1.57
N LEU A 494 18.40 0.65 2.59
CA LEU A 494 16.99 0.33 2.51
C LEU A 494 16.26 1.21 1.48
N GLY A 495 16.44 2.54 1.55
CA GLY A 495 15.83 3.47 0.60
C GLY A 495 16.28 3.19 -0.84
N TRP A 496 17.57 2.88 -1.05
CA TRP A 496 18.06 2.51 -2.39
C TRP A 496 17.40 1.25 -2.95
N VAL A 497 17.25 0.22 -2.11
CA VAL A 497 16.60 -1.04 -2.49
C VAL A 497 15.11 -0.82 -2.76
N ALA A 498 14.44 -0.01 -1.94
CA ALA A 498 13.04 0.34 -2.12
C ALA A 498 12.82 1.12 -3.42
N ASP A 499 13.62 2.15 -3.72
CA ASP A 499 13.52 2.96 -4.94
C ASP A 499 13.65 2.16 -6.24
N ARG A 500 14.34 1.01 -6.19
CA ARG A 500 14.57 0.12 -7.33
C ARG A 500 13.70 -1.13 -7.34
N SER A 501 12.91 -1.31 -6.29
CA SER A 501 11.96 -2.40 -6.21
C SER A 501 10.54 -1.87 -6.21
N ARG A 502 9.56 -2.73 -6.46
CA ARG A 502 8.14 -2.36 -6.37
C ARG A 502 7.57 -2.72 -4.98
N LEU A 503 8.43 -2.83 -3.96
CA LEU A 503 8.08 -3.17 -2.57
C LEU A 503 8.34 -2.00 -1.63
N ASP A 504 7.49 -1.88 -0.61
CA ASP A 504 7.60 -0.87 0.44
C ASP A 504 8.81 -1.12 1.36
N GLU A 505 9.47 -0.05 1.83
CA GLU A 505 10.62 -0.10 2.75
C GLU A 505 10.34 -0.97 3.99
N ILE A 506 9.13 -0.92 4.55
CA ILE A 506 8.76 -1.71 5.73
C ILE A 506 8.71 -3.20 5.38
N VAL A 507 8.19 -3.55 4.21
CA VAL A 507 8.15 -4.96 3.76
C VAL A 507 9.57 -5.50 3.64
N ILE A 508 10.45 -4.74 2.99
CA ILE A 508 11.87 -5.07 2.78
C ILE A 508 12.59 -5.20 4.13
N ALA A 509 12.47 -4.19 4.99
CA ALA A 509 13.08 -4.16 6.32
C ALA A 509 12.63 -5.35 7.17
N THR A 510 11.33 -5.66 7.17
CA THR A 510 10.80 -6.76 7.98
C THR A 510 11.24 -8.13 7.44
N VAL A 511 11.34 -8.29 6.11
CA VAL A 511 11.89 -9.51 5.50
C VAL A 511 13.34 -9.73 5.93
N PHE A 512 14.20 -8.74 5.75
CA PHE A 512 15.61 -8.87 6.09
C PHE A 512 15.84 -9.04 7.60
N ARG A 513 15.00 -8.44 8.44
CA ARG A 513 15.03 -8.66 9.90
C ARG A 513 14.72 -10.10 10.24
N ASP A 514 13.64 -10.67 9.71
CA ASP A 514 13.21 -12.03 10.04
C ASP A 514 14.24 -13.06 9.52
N VAL A 515 14.82 -12.80 8.34
CA VAL A 515 15.96 -13.58 7.80
C VAL A 515 17.17 -13.47 8.73
N ALA A 516 17.56 -12.26 9.15
CA ALA A 516 18.67 -12.07 10.08
C ALA A 516 18.43 -12.77 11.42
N ALA A 517 17.22 -12.70 11.98
CA ALA A 517 16.86 -13.35 13.23
C ALA A 517 16.98 -14.89 13.13
N TYR A 518 16.48 -15.49 12.06
CA TYR A 518 16.63 -16.93 11.81
C TYR A 518 18.09 -17.35 11.61
N LEU A 519 18.86 -16.57 10.87
CA LEU A 519 20.27 -16.86 10.60
C LEU A 519 21.18 -16.63 11.82
N ASP A 520 20.85 -15.69 12.69
CA ASP A 520 21.73 -15.31 13.80
C ASP A 520 21.35 -15.97 15.14
N GLN A 521 20.10 -16.43 15.31
CA GLN A 521 19.60 -17.00 16.57
C GLN A 521 19.34 -18.51 16.46
N PRO A 522 20.25 -19.38 16.96
CA PRO A 522 20.11 -20.83 16.87
C PRO A 522 18.80 -21.37 17.45
N ALA A 523 18.32 -20.81 18.56
CA ALA A 523 17.07 -21.23 19.19
C ALA A 523 15.83 -20.99 18.32
N VAL A 524 15.80 -19.87 17.57
CA VAL A 524 14.73 -19.57 16.61
C VAL A 524 14.83 -20.54 15.43
N ARG A 525 16.04 -20.70 14.89
CA ARG A 525 16.34 -21.61 13.78
C ARG A 525 15.91 -23.05 14.08
N ASP A 526 16.32 -23.59 15.23
CA ASP A 526 16.05 -24.96 15.64
C ASP A 526 14.56 -25.23 15.82
N ARG A 527 13.81 -24.27 16.39
CA ARG A 527 12.35 -24.39 16.55
C ARG A 527 11.62 -24.38 15.22
N VAL A 528 12.01 -23.50 14.30
CA VAL A 528 11.44 -23.47 12.94
C VAL A 528 11.74 -24.78 12.22
N LEU A 529 12.98 -25.24 12.23
CA LEU A 529 13.37 -26.49 11.57
C LEU A 529 12.65 -27.70 12.18
N ALA A 530 12.50 -27.77 13.51
CA ALA A 530 11.73 -28.82 14.16
C ALA A 530 10.26 -28.82 13.73
N ALA A 531 9.62 -27.64 13.71
CA ALA A 531 8.23 -27.51 13.26
C ALA A 531 8.03 -27.92 11.79
N VAL A 532 9.04 -27.67 10.94
CA VAL A 532 9.01 -28.11 9.54
C VAL A 532 9.19 -29.62 9.43
N LEU A 533 10.20 -30.18 10.11
CA LEU A 533 10.51 -31.61 10.15
C LEU A 533 9.32 -32.44 10.67
N ASP A 534 8.61 -31.98 11.70
CA ASP A 534 7.46 -32.66 12.29
C ASP A 534 6.27 -32.82 11.31
N CYS A 535 6.26 -32.08 10.20
CA CYS A 535 5.22 -32.16 9.18
C CYS A 535 5.69 -32.94 7.93
N LEU A 536 6.97 -33.29 7.82
CA LEU A 536 7.50 -34.08 6.71
C LEU A 536 7.05 -35.56 6.80
N PRO A 537 7.10 -36.30 5.68
CA PRO A 537 6.94 -37.76 5.71
C PRO A 537 8.14 -38.43 6.42
N ASP A 538 7.97 -39.66 6.91
CA ASP A 538 9.04 -40.38 7.62
C ASP A 538 10.14 -40.91 6.66
N ALA A 539 9.77 -41.19 5.40
CA ALA A 539 10.65 -41.67 4.34
C ALA A 539 10.08 -41.36 2.95
N GLY A 540 10.92 -41.42 1.92
CA GLY A 540 10.51 -41.28 0.52
C GLY A 540 11.05 -40.03 -0.17
N ARG A 541 10.56 -39.81 -1.40
CA ARG A 541 10.96 -38.68 -2.26
C ARG A 541 10.11 -37.46 -1.97
N ILE A 542 10.72 -36.28 -1.95
CA ILE A 542 10.05 -35.00 -1.68
C ILE A 542 10.24 -34.05 -2.86
N VAL A 543 9.15 -33.40 -3.25
CA VAL A 543 9.15 -32.17 -4.06
C VAL A 543 8.98 -31.00 -3.10
N LEU A 544 10.04 -30.23 -2.90
CA LEU A 544 10.10 -29.14 -1.94
C LEU A 544 9.94 -27.79 -2.65
N VAL A 545 8.82 -27.11 -2.39
CA VAL A 545 8.56 -25.76 -2.93
C VAL A 545 8.64 -24.76 -1.79
N SER A 546 9.47 -23.73 -1.96
CA SER A 546 9.78 -22.77 -0.91
C SER A 546 9.72 -21.33 -1.43
N HIS A 547 9.30 -20.40 -0.57
CA HIS A 547 9.07 -19.00 -0.96
C HIS A 547 9.66 -18.03 0.06
N SER A 548 10.25 -16.92 -0.41
CA SER A 548 10.76 -15.84 0.45
C SER A 548 11.74 -16.39 1.50
N MET A 549 11.61 -16.01 2.77
CA MET A 549 12.37 -16.59 3.87
C MET A 549 12.31 -18.14 3.95
N GLY A 550 11.22 -18.75 3.45
CA GLY A 550 11.08 -20.20 3.39
C GLY A 550 12.15 -20.88 2.53
N THR A 551 12.78 -20.17 1.59
CA THR A 551 13.91 -20.71 0.81
C THR A 551 15.15 -20.89 1.68
N VAL A 552 15.43 -19.94 2.57
CA VAL A 552 16.51 -20.02 3.56
C VAL A 552 16.26 -21.19 4.52
N VAL A 553 15.02 -21.35 4.98
CA VAL A 553 14.60 -22.49 5.80
C VAL A 553 14.77 -23.81 5.04
N ALA A 554 14.43 -23.86 3.76
CA ALA A 554 14.57 -25.05 2.92
C ALA A 554 16.04 -25.49 2.76
N MET A 555 16.98 -24.55 2.58
CA MET A 555 18.41 -24.87 2.48
C MET A 555 18.95 -25.48 3.79
N ASP A 556 18.59 -24.91 4.92
CA ASP A 556 18.95 -25.45 6.24
C ASP A 556 18.24 -26.78 6.55
N LEU A 557 17.00 -26.94 6.09
CA LEU A 557 16.23 -28.18 6.21
C LEU A 557 16.96 -29.32 5.49
N ILE A 558 17.43 -29.11 4.27
CA ILE A 558 18.16 -30.11 3.48
C ILE A 558 19.41 -30.61 4.23
N ALA A 559 20.09 -29.75 4.98
CA ALA A 559 21.22 -30.15 5.82
C ALA A 559 20.84 -31.06 6.99
N ARG A 560 19.58 -31.01 7.46
CA ARG A 560 19.07 -31.78 8.60
C ARG A 560 18.08 -32.88 8.26
N LEU A 561 17.76 -33.08 6.99
CA LEU A 561 16.80 -34.12 6.59
C LEU A 561 17.23 -35.50 7.10
N PRO A 562 16.31 -36.34 7.61
CA PRO A 562 16.55 -37.76 7.79
C PRO A 562 17.16 -38.40 6.55
N ALA A 563 18.03 -39.41 6.71
CA ALA A 563 18.64 -40.11 5.58
C ALA A 563 17.63 -40.87 4.71
N ALA A 564 16.44 -41.15 5.26
CA ALA A 564 15.34 -41.80 4.55
C ALA A 564 14.56 -40.86 3.61
N LEU A 565 14.85 -39.55 3.63
CA LEU A 565 14.22 -38.56 2.78
C LEU A 565 15.20 -38.05 1.72
N ASP A 566 14.72 -38.05 0.48
CA ASP A 566 15.45 -37.53 -0.67
C ASP A 566 14.67 -36.38 -1.33
N VAL A 567 15.36 -35.29 -1.65
CA VAL A 567 14.75 -34.12 -2.30
C VAL A 567 14.97 -34.24 -3.80
N GLU A 568 13.94 -34.70 -4.49
CA GLU A 568 13.98 -34.90 -5.94
C GLU A 568 13.95 -33.55 -6.67
N VAL A 569 13.01 -32.68 -6.28
CA VAL A 569 12.87 -31.34 -6.85
C VAL A 569 12.89 -30.30 -5.73
N LEU A 570 13.76 -29.30 -5.88
CA LEU A 570 13.76 -28.08 -5.09
C LEU A 570 13.27 -26.92 -5.96
N VAL A 571 12.24 -26.22 -5.49
CA VAL A 571 11.80 -24.95 -6.06
C VAL A 571 12.02 -23.85 -5.03
N THR A 572 12.79 -22.83 -5.40
CA THR A 572 12.97 -21.60 -4.63
C THR A 572 12.31 -20.45 -5.37
N ALA A 573 11.47 -19.65 -4.72
CA ALA A 573 10.76 -18.53 -5.33
C ALA A 573 10.92 -17.25 -4.51
N GLY A 574 11.15 -16.12 -5.18
CA GLY A 574 11.31 -14.82 -4.50
C GLY A 574 12.42 -14.83 -3.44
N SER A 575 13.57 -15.41 -3.79
CA SER A 575 14.54 -15.94 -2.82
C SER A 575 15.67 -14.95 -2.46
N PRO A 576 15.98 -14.71 -1.16
CA PRO A 576 17.13 -13.89 -0.77
C PRO A 576 18.48 -14.64 -0.82
N LEU A 577 18.52 -15.84 -1.41
CA LEU A 577 19.74 -16.68 -1.51
C LEU A 577 20.83 -16.10 -2.43
N GLY A 578 20.55 -15.01 -3.15
CA GLY A 578 21.54 -14.29 -3.98
C GLY A 578 22.44 -13.34 -3.18
N LEU A 579 22.29 -13.30 -1.86
CA LEU A 579 23.09 -12.49 -0.96
C LEU A 579 24.08 -13.36 -0.19
N ASP A 580 25.39 -13.11 -0.35
CA ASP A 580 26.46 -13.83 0.35
C ASP A 580 26.27 -13.82 1.89
N SER A 581 25.74 -12.73 2.45
CA SER A 581 25.43 -12.63 3.88
C SER A 581 24.38 -13.66 4.34
N VAL A 582 23.52 -14.13 3.43
CA VAL A 582 22.60 -15.25 3.66
C VAL A 582 23.36 -16.57 3.52
N THR A 583 24.05 -16.78 2.39
CA THR A 583 24.68 -18.08 2.05
C THR A 583 25.80 -18.46 3.02
N ASP A 584 26.57 -17.49 3.52
CA ASP A 584 27.64 -17.69 4.52
C ASP A 584 27.11 -18.11 5.89
N ARG A 585 25.81 -17.89 6.17
CA ARG A 585 25.17 -18.16 7.47
C ARG A 585 24.22 -19.35 7.45
N LEU A 586 24.05 -20.01 6.32
CA LEU A 586 23.40 -21.32 6.23
C LEU A 586 24.17 -22.36 7.04
N LEU A 587 23.48 -23.41 7.49
CA LEU A 587 24.10 -24.55 8.18
C LEU A 587 25.21 -25.19 7.33
N THR A 588 24.99 -25.22 6.02
CA THR A 588 26.05 -25.50 5.05
C THR A 588 26.51 -24.18 4.46
N ALA A 589 27.55 -23.60 5.05
CA ALA A 589 28.05 -22.29 4.62
C ALA A 589 28.50 -22.28 3.14
N GLY A 590 28.14 -21.20 2.45
CA GLY A 590 28.44 -20.92 1.03
C GLY A 590 27.32 -21.36 0.08
N PRO A 591 27.43 -21.02 -1.22
CA PRO A 591 26.44 -21.34 -2.24
C PRO A 591 26.54 -22.81 -2.69
N ARG A 592 26.33 -23.74 -1.76
CA ARG A 592 26.35 -25.18 -2.00
C ARG A 592 25.24 -25.88 -1.23
N LEU A 593 24.63 -26.88 -1.84
CA LEU A 593 23.65 -27.72 -1.17
C LEU A 593 24.35 -28.72 -0.24
N ALA A 594 23.75 -28.97 0.93
CA ALA A 594 24.25 -29.97 1.88
C ALA A 594 24.16 -31.40 1.34
N ARG A 595 23.21 -31.63 0.44
CA ARG A 595 22.94 -32.89 -0.25
C ARG A 595 22.56 -32.59 -1.70
N PRO A 596 22.93 -33.45 -2.66
CA PRO A 596 22.50 -33.27 -4.04
C PRO A 596 20.97 -33.34 -4.12
N VAL A 597 20.39 -32.51 -4.99
CA VAL A 597 18.99 -32.60 -5.41
C VAL A 597 18.97 -32.92 -6.90
N THR A 598 17.96 -33.67 -7.38
CA THR A 598 17.92 -34.07 -8.79
C THR A 598 17.64 -32.88 -9.70
N THR A 599 16.74 -31.98 -9.30
CA THR A 599 16.40 -30.77 -10.06
C THR A 599 16.20 -29.60 -9.11
N TRP A 600 16.87 -28.48 -9.40
CA TRP A 600 16.65 -27.22 -8.69
C TRP A 600 16.21 -26.12 -9.65
N ILE A 601 15.00 -25.62 -9.45
CA ILE A 601 14.45 -24.46 -10.15
C ILE A 601 14.42 -23.25 -9.20
N ASN A 602 14.97 -22.13 -9.64
CA ASN A 602 14.83 -20.85 -8.95
C ASN A 602 13.95 -19.90 -9.76
N ALA A 603 12.76 -19.58 -9.25
CA ALA A 603 11.84 -18.62 -9.85
C ALA A 603 12.05 -17.23 -9.24
N TRP A 604 12.26 -16.21 -10.07
CA TRP A 604 12.44 -14.85 -9.58
C TRP A 604 11.83 -13.82 -10.53
N CYS A 605 11.46 -12.67 -9.99
CA CYS A 605 10.91 -11.54 -10.73
C CYS A 605 11.85 -10.34 -10.55
N PRO A 606 12.25 -9.62 -11.62
CA PRO A 606 13.11 -8.44 -11.49
C PRO A 606 12.53 -7.31 -10.61
N ALA A 607 11.20 -7.27 -10.45
CA ALA A 607 10.52 -6.29 -9.61
C ALA A 607 10.47 -6.68 -8.11
N ASP A 608 10.88 -7.90 -7.76
CA ASP A 608 10.85 -8.44 -6.40
C ASP A 608 12.14 -8.11 -5.63
N ALA A 609 12.05 -7.19 -4.65
CA ALA A 609 13.20 -6.77 -3.84
C ALA A 609 13.82 -7.90 -3.02
N VAL A 610 13.05 -8.92 -2.66
CA VAL A 610 13.54 -10.04 -1.86
C VAL A 610 14.38 -10.99 -2.71
N ALA A 611 14.15 -11.01 -4.03
CA ALA A 611 14.90 -11.79 -4.99
C ALA A 611 16.18 -11.08 -5.50
N ILE A 612 16.57 -9.96 -4.89
CA ILE A 612 17.81 -9.26 -5.25
C ILE A 612 19.02 -10.18 -5.09
N GLY A 613 19.90 -10.14 -6.10
CA GLY A 613 21.02 -11.08 -6.23
C GLY A 613 20.70 -12.29 -7.13
N CYS A 614 19.48 -12.39 -7.67
CA CYS A 614 19.18 -13.30 -8.78
C CYS A 614 19.68 -12.75 -10.13
N PRO A 615 19.97 -13.62 -11.12
CA PRO A 615 19.78 -15.08 -11.12
C PRO A 615 20.71 -15.82 -10.13
N LEU A 616 20.21 -16.86 -9.46
CA LEU A 616 21.01 -17.60 -8.48
C LEU A 616 22.14 -18.39 -9.14
N GLY A 617 21.99 -18.77 -10.40
CA GLY A 617 22.98 -19.53 -11.17
C GLY A 617 24.32 -18.82 -11.36
N ASP A 618 24.41 -17.52 -11.07
CA ASP A 618 25.67 -16.79 -11.05
C ASP A 618 26.59 -17.28 -9.92
N ASP A 619 26.01 -17.63 -8.76
CA ASP A 619 26.73 -17.99 -7.54
C ASP A 619 26.52 -19.47 -7.12
N TRP A 620 25.36 -20.05 -7.44
CA TRP A 620 24.97 -21.41 -7.06
C TRP A 620 25.12 -22.41 -8.23
N PRO A 621 25.81 -23.54 -8.04
CA PRO A 621 25.94 -24.55 -9.08
C PRO A 621 24.66 -25.37 -9.23
N HIS A 622 24.37 -25.81 -10.46
CA HIS A 622 23.28 -26.74 -10.79
C HIS A 622 21.85 -26.23 -10.48
N VAL A 623 21.65 -24.92 -10.37
CA VAL A 623 20.31 -24.29 -10.35
C VAL A 623 19.91 -23.85 -11.75
N THR A 624 18.62 -23.96 -12.06
CA THR A 624 18.02 -23.41 -13.29
C THR A 624 17.14 -22.22 -12.94
N ASP A 625 17.53 -21.02 -13.37
CA ASP A 625 16.75 -19.81 -13.13
C ASP A 625 15.60 -19.64 -14.11
N VAL A 626 14.44 -19.25 -13.57
CA VAL A 626 13.23 -18.93 -14.31
C VAL A 626 12.82 -17.50 -13.97
N ILE A 627 12.98 -16.60 -14.95
CA ILE A 627 12.52 -15.22 -14.84
C ILE A 627 11.02 -15.19 -15.10
N THR A 628 10.27 -14.67 -14.14
CA THR A 628 8.80 -14.51 -14.16
C THR A 628 8.40 -13.04 -14.30
N ASN A 629 7.23 -12.80 -14.89
CA ASN A 629 6.67 -11.46 -15.08
C ASN A 629 5.43 -11.26 -14.20
N ASN A 630 5.65 -11.26 -12.89
CA ASN A 630 4.58 -11.16 -11.90
C ASN A 630 3.93 -9.76 -11.94
N ALA A 631 2.62 -9.70 -11.74
CA ALA A 631 1.85 -8.46 -11.83
C ALA A 631 2.20 -7.43 -10.73
N ASP A 632 1.88 -6.17 -11.00
CA ASP A 632 2.11 -5.07 -10.07
C ASP A 632 1.35 -5.23 -8.74
N GLY A 633 2.08 -5.06 -7.64
CA GLY A 633 1.59 -5.34 -6.28
C GLY A 633 1.57 -6.82 -5.89
N ARG A 634 1.93 -7.74 -6.81
CA ARG A 634 2.06 -9.19 -6.57
C ARG A 634 3.43 -9.74 -7.02
N ALA A 635 4.43 -8.87 -7.17
CA ALA A 635 5.78 -9.25 -7.58
C ALA A 635 6.40 -10.34 -6.68
N HIS A 636 6.08 -10.30 -5.38
CA HIS A 636 6.54 -11.27 -4.37
C HIS A 636 5.43 -12.26 -3.95
N ASP A 637 4.46 -12.56 -4.83
CA ASP A 637 3.41 -13.55 -4.58
C ASP A 637 3.80 -14.92 -5.16
N ILE A 638 3.81 -15.94 -4.30
CA ILE A 638 4.07 -17.33 -4.67
C ILE A 638 3.08 -17.90 -5.68
N ALA A 639 1.82 -17.45 -5.67
CA ALA A 639 0.84 -17.93 -6.65
C ALA A 639 1.24 -17.52 -8.08
N GLU A 640 1.78 -16.32 -8.25
CA GLU A 640 2.29 -15.82 -9.54
C GLU A 640 3.50 -16.64 -10.00
N TYR A 641 4.44 -16.93 -9.09
CA TYR A 641 5.61 -17.77 -9.40
C TYR A 641 5.23 -19.20 -9.82
N LEU A 642 4.25 -19.82 -9.15
CA LEU A 642 3.79 -21.17 -9.46
C LEU A 642 2.89 -21.23 -10.71
N GLY A 643 2.31 -20.09 -11.11
CA GLY A 643 1.56 -19.95 -12.35
C GLY A 643 2.43 -19.99 -13.62
N ASP A 644 3.75 -19.82 -13.49
CA ASP A 644 4.68 -20.00 -14.59
C ASP A 644 4.78 -21.48 -14.99
N VAL A 645 4.50 -21.75 -16.26
CA VAL A 645 4.48 -23.11 -16.80
C VAL A 645 5.80 -23.86 -16.61
N ARG A 646 6.95 -23.17 -16.65
CA ARG A 646 8.28 -23.80 -16.52
C ARG A 646 8.51 -24.28 -15.09
N VAL A 647 8.06 -23.51 -14.10
CA VAL A 647 8.12 -23.88 -12.67
C VAL A 647 7.19 -25.05 -12.41
N ALA A 648 5.93 -24.93 -12.83
CA ALA A 648 4.93 -25.97 -12.62
C ALA A 648 5.25 -27.27 -13.36
N GLN A 649 5.88 -27.20 -14.54
CA GLN A 649 6.30 -28.38 -15.31
C GLN A 649 7.33 -29.23 -14.55
N ALA A 650 8.32 -28.61 -13.89
CA ALA A 650 9.31 -29.34 -13.09
C ALA A 650 8.63 -30.10 -11.93
N ILE A 651 7.67 -29.45 -11.26
CA ILE A 651 6.86 -30.08 -10.20
C ILE A 651 6.01 -31.22 -10.80
N GLY A 652 5.31 -30.97 -11.90
CA GLY A 652 4.44 -31.93 -12.55
C GLY A 652 5.16 -33.18 -13.05
N ILE A 653 6.41 -33.05 -13.51
CA ILE A 653 7.25 -34.19 -13.95
C ILE A 653 7.57 -35.10 -12.76
N ALA A 654 7.94 -34.55 -11.61
CA ALA A 654 8.29 -35.34 -10.43
C ALA A 654 7.08 -36.02 -9.74
N LEU A 655 5.87 -35.51 -9.97
CA LEU A 655 4.63 -36.08 -9.42
C LEU A 655 3.97 -37.13 -10.33
N LYS A 656 4.41 -37.26 -11.58
CA LYS A 656 4.00 -38.32 -12.51
C LYS A 656 4.81 -39.58 -12.25
#